data_AF-A0A2V6DWD1-F1
#
_entry.id   AF-A0A2V6DWD1-F1
#
_cell.length_a   1.000
_cell.length_b   1.000
_cell.length_c   1.000
_cell.angle_alpha   90.00
_cell.angle_beta   90.00
_cell.angle_gamma   90.00
#
_symmetry.space_group_name_H-M   'P 1'
#
loop_
_entity.id
_entity.type
_entity.pdbx_description
1 polymer ?
#
loop_
_entity_poly.entity_id
_entity_poly.type
_entity_poly.pdbx_seq_one_letter_code
_entity_poly.pdbx_strand_id
1 'polypeptide(L)'
;MGFPVRGFFLLGALLAAFAGANAAELKEARVTQIIRDVKLLPNAAPARPAVVNDPVRDGTAVRTGIESRTELIFSDATLARLGANTIFSFTEGTRNLELTDGAMLLRVPKNAGGAKINTAAVTAAITGTTAMLEFHKNSYVKFIVLEGTGRIFLPSHLGESVLVHAGQMLIAKPDAKNLPNPVDVDIRQIRKTSRLIRGFGKMGSENLIAQTEAAQDEERAEGELYETNLAIYGGGTSIILNDQEHIQETQIAAEQNPSPPPVVPPVVPSEFGPPATITSPNPYPLGSDTQINTDPTIVSNGTTNYGKIYRDTPTDGTRSRWFFGATKTFDTASGFDTPNRAVFDLNNIAVFKFQNLQLISDPSISTANGGTTRLGLVGVDGITSGPPGGNLTFAGLDSVLLATQNGSIVLGSGISFQNIQNLFFYARGDNVALNLGSPISGSTNLLLNSEGTVQVNGNVTVDNFNAFSNGDFQLGSGIVTARDVTINSIGGNVAFDFSKFANLAGGGGTITLNANGSLTIIPNGSAPTTRTSITANAGTIDFNSSSLFHFNFSNSDFVSLSAGAGGFQAPNVEFIGPNLTLRSDGDINLFETELPSVKGQPVFSGLIDAHGSIFATGDIQTAVLTADGNISAGGNISAHRIITAGGSITAGGSISSGSGPIELRSGVVVHPGNVSAGFDLFAGGGIFSGGPPTTITVGGNLSAPGLVVGTVFVGGEIKIANITGTSVSTVFANTITAGSILMVNAPAFFPIYLPSTDQNGVTPPDFTLTTGSLTSVGPRIPIVNANGTSAFSNPNSNPGSGGNISLIVNTGLIVGPQGDLSSITANGGNFNFGGAYGGGNGGAINITAAGPITIDSPIEAVSGRVLDGSRTAGNGGAIKLNSVVDAMAINSRIQASSADPAMATARRRSAKGGDITLKSGKTSGVAINISNTGQLLSLLDAAAPGPGGKVTILATGANSSARVNGTLRADRGTIDIRHTGDAGQINLGGPGASDAIDAQGDVIKVAALGNNGALTIGNGLLSADTTLKLYSPGSNGTVNFVADVTLGGTSTKIIAGNTVNIFNGVVVTVGGSHPAGVFTNNANYSGFGGNGSRTGTFGGAGANNPLPLNQAPPLDDPGG
;
A
#
# COMPACT_ATOMS: atom_id res chain seq x y z
N MET A 1 61.49 -20.46 -19.46
CA MET A 1 61.88 -21.85 -19.82
C MET A 1 61.13 -22.79 -18.89
N GLY A 2 60.56 -23.86 -19.45
CA GLY A 2 59.46 -24.63 -18.86
C GLY A 2 59.81 -25.56 -17.69
N PHE A 3 58.73 -25.93 -16.98
CA PHE A 3 58.34 -27.17 -16.26
C PHE A 3 59.41 -28.03 -15.53
N PRO A 4 59.06 -28.89 -14.53
CA PRO A 4 57.75 -29.39 -14.05
C PRO A 4 57.58 -29.33 -12.48
N VAL A 5 56.43 -29.46 -11.77
CA VAL A 5 55.34 -30.49 -11.60
C VAL A 5 55.91 -31.84 -11.07
N ARG A 6 55.48 -32.55 -10.01
CA ARG A 6 54.35 -32.72 -9.06
C ARG A 6 55.00 -33.35 -7.78
N GLY A 7 54.46 -33.44 -6.56
CA GLY A 7 53.14 -33.35 -5.95
C GLY A 7 53.28 -33.71 -4.46
N PHE A 8 52.26 -33.48 -3.62
CA PHE A 8 52.30 -33.82 -2.18
C PHE A 8 50.93 -34.24 -1.62
N PHE A 9 51.02 -35.02 -0.54
CA PHE A 9 50.02 -35.78 0.21
C PHE A 9 49.31 -35.01 1.36
N LEU A 10 48.25 -35.67 1.89
CA LEU A 10 47.72 -35.70 3.28
C LEU A 10 46.70 -34.64 3.75
N LEU A 11 45.52 -35.09 4.23
CA LEU A 11 45.20 -35.29 5.67
C LEU A 11 43.80 -35.92 5.86
N GLY A 12 43.58 -36.64 6.97
CA GLY A 12 42.34 -37.37 7.30
C GLY A 12 41.53 -36.86 8.50
N ALA A 13 40.43 -37.58 8.74
CA ALA A 13 39.58 -37.72 9.94
C ALA A 13 38.53 -36.62 10.29
N LEU A 14 37.26 -36.90 9.99
CA LEU A 14 36.13 -36.75 10.94
C LEU A 14 35.00 -37.73 10.57
N LEU A 15 34.62 -38.60 11.51
CA LEU A 15 33.56 -39.60 11.38
C LEU A 15 32.48 -39.29 12.42
N ALA A 16 31.22 -39.41 11.99
CA ALA A 16 29.99 -39.52 12.78
C ALA A 16 29.43 -38.26 13.50
N ALA A 17 28.64 -37.50 12.75
CA ALA A 17 27.35 -36.99 13.21
C ALA A 17 26.36 -37.03 12.03
N PHE A 18 25.95 -38.22 11.60
CA PHE A 18 24.75 -38.36 10.79
C PHE A 18 23.54 -38.11 11.69
N ALA A 19 23.19 -36.84 11.88
CA ALA A 19 21.80 -36.51 12.09
C ALA A 19 21.10 -36.83 10.76
N GLY A 20 20.49 -38.02 10.69
CA GLY A 20 19.54 -38.33 9.63
C GLY A 20 18.43 -37.28 9.71
N ALA A 21 18.52 -36.24 8.88
CA ALA A 21 17.41 -35.36 8.63
C ALA A 21 16.34 -36.22 7.95
N ASN A 22 15.43 -36.79 8.76
CA ASN A 22 14.22 -37.38 8.23
C ASN A 22 13.51 -36.27 7.46
N ALA A 23 13.41 -36.44 6.15
CA ALA A 23 12.64 -35.56 5.29
C ALA A 23 11.24 -35.40 5.88
N ALA A 24 10.73 -34.18 6.00
CA ALA A 24 9.42 -33.93 6.60
C ALA A 24 8.34 -34.78 5.92
N GLU A 25 7.51 -35.48 6.70
CA GLU A 25 6.42 -36.29 6.15
C GLU A 25 5.40 -35.41 5.41
N LEU A 26 4.88 -35.87 4.26
CA LEU A 26 3.78 -35.18 3.58
C LEU A 26 2.48 -35.55 4.28
N LYS A 27 1.93 -34.62 5.08
CA LYS A 27 0.69 -34.86 5.84
C LYS A 27 -0.56 -34.33 5.15
N GLU A 28 -0.43 -33.20 4.49
CA GLU A 28 -1.52 -32.50 3.81
C GLU A 28 -0.94 -31.71 2.64
N ALA A 29 -1.69 -31.62 1.55
CA ALA A 29 -1.50 -30.63 0.50
C ALA A 29 -2.67 -29.64 0.48
N ARG A 30 -2.42 -28.39 0.07
CA ARG A 30 -3.47 -27.40 -0.15
C ARG A 30 -3.59 -27.04 -1.62
N VAL A 31 -4.82 -26.91 -2.10
CA VAL A 31 -5.10 -26.38 -3.44
C VAL A 31 -4.76 -24.89 -3.49
N THR A 32 -3.78 -24.48 -4.29
CA THR A 32 -3.36 -23.07 -4.40
C THR A 32 -3.94 -22.37 -5.62
N GLN A 33 -4.23 -23.12 -6.70
CA GLN A 33 -4.79 -22.56 -7.91
C GLN A 33 -5.64 -23.59 -8.65
N ILE A 34 -6.80 -23.17 -9.15
CA ILE A 34 -7.75 -24.00 -9.92
C ILE A 34 -7.93 -23.36 -11.29
N ILE A 35 -7.84 -24.17 -12.34
CA ILE A 35 -8.16 -23.80 -13.71
C ILE A 35 -9.26 -24.75 -14.20
N ARG A 36 -10.46 -24.21 -14.40
CA ARG A 36 -11.69 -24.92 -14.82
C ARG A 36 -12.20 -25.97 -13.80
N ASP A 37 -12.44 -27.22 -14.22
CA ASP A 37 -13.13 -28.24 -13.40
C ASP A 37 -12.13 -29.09 -12.62
N VAL A 38 -12.11 -28.92 -11.30
CA VAL A 38 -11.27 -29.70 -10.37
C VAL A 38 -12.17 -30.23 -9.26
N LYS A 39 -12.12 -31.54 -9.00
CA LYS A 39 -12.94 -32.21 -8.01
C LYS A 39 -12.07 -32.97 -7.02
N LEU A 40 -12.49 -32.95 -5.75
CA LEU A 40 -11.97 -33.82 -4.70
C LEU A 40 -12.86 -35.06 -4.60
N LEU A 41 -12.23 -36.22 -4.45
CA LEU A 41 -12.85 -37.55 -4.38
C LEU A 41 -12.48 -38.18 -3.03
N PRO A 42 -13.21 -37.89 -1.95
CA PRO A 42 -13.00 -38.55 -0.66
C PRO A 42 -13.49 -40.00 -0.71
N ASN A 43 -12.78 -40.92 -0.06
CA ASN A 43 -13.09 -42.36 -0.06
C ASN A 43 -14.51 -42.72 0.46
N ALA A 44 -15.10 -41.89 1.33
CA ALA A 44 -16.38 -42.15 1.99
C ALA A 44 -17.44 -41.05 1.77
N ALA A 45 -17.25 -40.17 0.78
CA ALA A 45 -18.20 -39.10 0.47
C ALA A 45 -18.32 -38.86 -1.05
N PRO A 46 -19.42 -38.27 -1.54
CA PRO A 46 -19.56 -37.93 -2.95
C PRO A 46 -18.46 -36.98 -3.43
N ALA A 47 -18.04 -37.13 -4.68
CA ALA A 47 -17.10 -36.22 -5.31
C ALA A 47 -17.65 -34.78 -5.29
N ARG A 48 -16.83 -33.82 -4.87
CA ARG A 48 -17.21 -32.40 -4.77
C ARG A 48 -16.24 -31.51 -5.54
N PRO A 49 -16.67 -30.35 -6.06
CA PRO A 49 -15.74 -29.34 -6.59
C PRO A 49 -14.70 -28.94 -5.54
N ALA A 50 -13.46 -28.72 -5.97
CA ALA A 50 -12.40 -28.16 -5.17
C ALA A 50 -12.54 -26.63 -5.13
N VAL A 51 -12.13 -26.02 -4.02
CA VAL A 51 -11.94 -24.57 -3.87
C VAL A 51 -10.50 -24.26 -3.45
N VAL A 52 -10.03 -23.05 -3.74
CA VAL A 52 -8.69 -22.62 -3.29
C VAL A 52 -8.60 -22.70 -1.76
N ASN A 53 -7.47 -23.17 -1.27
CA ASN A 53 -7.15 -23.56 0.11
C ASN A 53 -7.77 -24.85 0.63
N ASP A 54 -8.52 -25.60 -0.19
CA ASP A 54 -9.02 -26.92 0.22
C ASP A 54 -7.87 -27.84 0.66
N PRO A 55 -8.01 -28.54 1.80
CA PRO A 55 -7.05 -29.54 2.22
C PRO A 55 -7.26 -30.84 1.44
N VAL A 56 -6.16 -31.41 0.96
CA VAL A 56 -6.07 -32.74 0.35
C VAL A 56 -5.24 -33.61 1.30
N ARG A 57 -5.85 -34.67 1.82
CA ARG A 57 -5.26 -35.64 2.75
C ARG A 57 -5.33 -37.04 2.17
N ASP A 58 -4.67 -37.99 2.83
CA ASP A 58 -4.80 -39.40 2.48
C ASP A 58 -6.26 -39.85 2.49
N GLY A 59 -6.61 -40.72 1.54
CA GLY A 59 -7.99 -41.11 1.25
C GLY A 59 -8.83 -40.06 0.50
N THR A 60 -8.24 -38.96 0.01
CA THR A 60 -8.90 -38.00 -0.90
C THR A 60 -8.09 -37.81 -2.18
N ALA A 61 -8.62 -38.29 -3.31
CA ALA A 61 -7.99 -38.07 -4.61
C ALA A 61 -8.40 -36.73 -5.23
N VAL A 62 -7.53 -36.15 -6.05
CA VAL A 62 -7.80 -34.96 -6.85
C VAL A 62 -8.01 -35.39 -8.30
N ARG A 63 -9.12 -34.97 -8.90
CA ARG A 63 -9.43 -35.22 -10.31
C ARG A 63 -9.62 -33.91 -11.05
N THR A 64 -8.88 -33.73 -12.14
CA THR A 64 -9.06 -32.60 -13.06
C THR A 64 -9.87 -33.04 -14.28
N GLY A 65 -10.76 -32.16 -14.77
CA GLY A 65 -11.54 -32.37 -15.98
C GLY A 65 -10.79 -32.05 -17.27
N ILE A 66 -11.53 -32.01 -18.38
CA ILE A 66 -11.01 -31.65 -19.71
C ILE A 66 -10.51 -30.21 -19.68
N GLU A 67 -9.33 -29.98 -20.27
CA GLU A 67 -8.59 -28.72 -20.26
C GLU A 67 -8.42 -28.05 -18.88
N SER A 68 -8.59 -28.80 -17.79
CA SER A 68 -8.53 -28.31 -16.42
C SER A 68 -7.15 -28.57 -15.83
N ARG A 69 -6.72 -27.76 -14.87
CA ARG A 69 -5.42 -27.91 -14.19
C ARG A 69 -5.53 -27.41 -12.76
N THR A 70 -4.68 -27.93 -11.87
CA THR A 70 -4.62 -27.43 -10.48
C THR A 70 -3.20 -27.45 -9.95
N GLU A 71 -2.91 -26.55 -9.01
CA GLU A 71 -1.69 -26.56 -8.22
C GLU A 71 -1.98 -26.94 -6.78
N LEU A 72 -1.12 -27.79 -6.22
CA LEU A 72 -1.13 -28.26 -4.84
C LEU A 72 0.22 -27.93 -4.20
N ILE A 73 0.20 -27.37 -2.98
CA ILE A 73 1.40 -27.14 -2.18
C ILE A 73 1.37 -27.94 -0.88
N PHE A 74 2.48 -28.62 -0.57
CA PHE A 74 2.67 -29.35 0.68
C PHE A 74 3.40 -28.49 1.72
N SER A 75 3.38 -28.91 2.99
CA SER A 75 3.99 -28.19 4.11
C SER A 75 5.51 -28.00 4.01
N ASP A 76 6.21 -28.83 3.25
CA ASP A 76 7.65 -28.73 3.00
C ASP A 76 8.00 -27.90 1.74
N ALA A 77 7.01 -27.20 1.17
CA ALA A 77 7.08 -26.49 -0.10
C ALA A 77 7.35 -27.39 -1.33
N THR A 78 7.11 -28.72 -1.21
CA THR A 78 6.89 -29.57 -2.39
C THR A 78 5.64 -29.09 -3.10
N LEU A 79 5.71 -28.98 -4.43
CA LEU A 79 4.65 -28.45 -5.27
C LEU A 79 4.30 -29.48 -6.35
N ALA A 80 3.02 -29.79 -6.48
CA ALA A 80 2.48 -30.65 -7.53
C ALA A 80 1.50 -29.87 -8.40
N ARG A 81 1.71 -29.88 -9.72
CA ARG A 81 0.76 -29.34 -10.70
C ARG A 81 0.19 -30.46 -11.53
N LEU A 82 -1.13 -30.51 -11.63
CA LEU A 82 -1.86 -31.56 -12.31
C LEU A 82 -2.43 -31.05 -13.64
N GLY A 83 -2.25 -31.84 -14.69
CA GLY A 83 -2.72 -31.60 -16.05
C GLY A 83 -4.21 -31.86 -16.22
N ALA A 84 -4.69 -31.84 -17.46
CA ALA A 84 -6.07 -32.21 -17.78
C ALA A 84 -6.25 -33.73 -17.69
N ASN A 85 -7.45 -34.18 -17.30
CA ASN A 85 -7.79 -35.59 -17.13
C ASN A 85 -6.84 -36.35 -16.17
N THR A 86 -6.37 -35.66 -15.13
CA THR A 86 -5.43 -36.22 -14.15
C THR A 86 -6.18 -36.74 -12.93
N ILE A 87 -5.80 -37.93 -12.43
CA ILE A 87 -6.20 -38.45 -11.12
C ILE A 87 -4.95 -38.66 -10.26
N PHE A 88 -4.90 -37.94 -9.15
CA PHE A 88 -3.75 -37.88 -8.23
C PHE A 88 -4.19 -38.15 -6.79
N SER A 89 -3.38 -38.91 -6.05
CA SER A 89 -3.50 -39.07 -4.59
C SER A 89 -2.12 -39.20 -3.95
N PHE A 90 -2.04 -39.15 -2.62
CA PHE A 90 -0.79 -39.43 -1.90
C PHE A 90 -1.10 -40.15 -0.58
N THR A 91 -0.11 -40.87 -0.05
CA THR A 91 -0.23 -41.57 1.25
C THR A 91 0.37 -40.71 2.37
N GLU A 92 -0.45 -40.39 3.38
CA GLU A 92 -0.06 -39.55 4.51
C GLU A 92 1.10 -40.18 5.29
N GLY A 93 2.00 -39.35 5.82
CA GLY A 93 3.16 -39.84 6.57
C GLY A 93 4.29 -40.37 5.68
N THR A 94 4.07 -40.44 4.36
CA THR A 94 5.07 -40.91 3.40
C THR A 94 5.39 -39.83 2.37
N ARG A 95 6.32 -40.12 1.47
CA ARG A 95 6.58 -39.31 0.27
C ARG A 95 6.20 -40.08 -1.01
N ASN A 96 5.19 -40.95 -0.90
CA ASN A 96 4.65 -41.71 -2.02
C ASN A 96 3.43 -40.99 -2.59
N LEU A 97 3.53 -40.63 -3.86
CA LEU A 97 2.51 -39.98 -4.66
C LEU A 97 2.01 -40.97 -5.71
N GLU A 98 0.72 -41.01 -5.94
CA GLU A 98 0.08 -41.92 -6.89
C GLU A 98 -0.50 -41.11 -8.05
N LEU A 99 -0.06 -41.42 -9.27
CA LEU A 99 -0.65 -40.90 -10.51
C LEU A 99 -1.35 -42.05 -11.23
N THR A 100 -2.68 -42.04 -11.20
CA THR A 100 -3.49 -43.11 -11.79
C THR A 100 -3.66 -42.95 -13.30
N ASP A 101 -3.81 -41.71 -13.77
CA ASP A 101 -3.94 -41.35 -15.18
C ASP A 101 -3.68 -39.84 -15.33
N GLY A 102 -3.24 -39.40 -16.52
CA GLY A 102 -3.00 -38.00 -16.87
C GLY A 102 -1.55 -37.54 -16.68
N ALA A 103 -1.35 -36.23 -16.48
CA ALA A 103 -0.02 -35.63 -16.37
C ALA A 103 0.18 -34.87 -15.05
N MET A 104 1.40 -34.88 -14.54
CA MET A 104 1.81 -34.09 -13.38
C MET A 104 3.21 -33.48 -13.55
N LEU A 105 3.42 -32.32 -12.93
CA LEU A 105 4.73 -31.77 -12.64
C LEU A 105 4.92 -31.81 -11.13
N LEU A 106 6.06 -32.32 -10.68
CA LEU A 106 6.44 -32.36 -9.28
C LEU A 106 7.75 -31.59 -9.07
N ARG A 107 7.74 -30.63 -8.16
CA ARG A 107 8.91 -29.89 -7.70
C ARG A 107 9.14 -30.21 -6.24
N VAL A 108 10.23 -30.91 -5.93
CA VAL A 108 10.70 -31.12 -4.56
C VAL A 108 11.85 -30.14 -4.30
N PRO A 109 11.75 -29.22 -3.32
CA PRO A 109 12.85 -28.30 -3.02
C PRO A 109 14.15 -29.03 -2.67
N LYS A 110 15.30 -28.40 -2.97
CA LYS A 110 16.61 -28.91 -2.55
C LYS A 110 16.62 -29.09 -1.03
N ASN A 111 17.24 -30.17 -0.57
CA ASN A 111 17.34 -30.57 0.85
C ASN A 111 16.01 -30.93 1.54
N ALA A 112 14.87 -30.95 0.84
CA ALA A 112 13.59 -31.37 1.41
C ALA A 112 13.42 -32.90 1.48
N GLY A 113 14.37 -33.68 0.93
CA GLY A 113 14.29 -35.14 0.81
C GLY A 113 13.87 -35.61 -0.57
N GLY A 114 13.47 -36.88 -0.68
CA GLY A 114 13.06 -37.49 -1.95
C GLY A 114 11.60 -37.93 -1.97
N ALA A 115 10.99 -37.96 -3.15
CA ALA A 115 9.60 -38.40 -3.37
C ALA A 115 9.57 -39.54 -4.39
N LYS A 116 8.59 -40.43 -4.24
CA LYS A 116 8.28 -41.49 -5.21
C LYS A 116 6.95 -41.18 -5.87
N ILE A 117 6.91 -41.22 -7.20
CA ILE A 117 5.69 -41.15 -8.00
C ILE A 117 5.43 -42.55 -8.52
N ASN A 118 4.34 -43.16 -8.08
CA ASN A 118 3.90 -44.48 -8.50
C ASN A 118 2.80 -44.36 -9.56
N THR A 119 2.88 -45.25 -10.53
CA THR A 119 1.85 -45.49 -11.55
C THR A 119 1.66 -47.01 -11.66
N ALA A 120 0.68 -47.45 -12.45
CA ALA A 120 0.54 -48.89 -12.72
C ALA A 120 1.71 -49.48 -13.54
N ALA A 121 2.52 -48.65 -14.22
CA ALA A 121 3.60 -49.10 -15.09
C ALA A 121 5.00 -48.94 -14.48
N VAL A 122 5.26 -47.83 -13.80
CA VAL A 122 6.59 -47.46 -13.28
C VAL A 122 6.52 -46.75 -11.94
N THR A 123 7.62 -46.79 -11.19
CA THR A 123 7.88 -45.91 -10.05
C THR A 123 9.02 -44.97 -10.38
N ALA A 124 8.82 -43.65 -10.27
CA ALA A 124 9.88 -42.65 -10.39
C ALA A 124 10.28 -42.13 -9.01
N ALA A 125 11.54 -42.29 -8.62
CA ALA A 125 12.11 -41.73 -7.40
C ALA A 125 12.96 -40.50 -7.73
N ILE A 126 12.68 -39.38 -7.07
CA ILE A 126 13.38 -38.11 -7.26
C ILE A 126 13.85 -37.55 -5.91
N THR A 127 14.93 -36.78 -5.88
CA THR A 127 15.42 -36.10 -4.65
C THR A 127 15.78 -34.66 -4.98
N GLY A 128 15.11 -33.69 -4.35
CA GLY A 128 15.32 -32.26 -4.62
C GLY A 128 15.35 -31.93 -6.11
N THR A 129 14.33 -32.33 -6.87
CA THR A 129 14.31 -32.35 -8.34
C THR A 129 12.97 -31.81 -8.84
N THR A 130 12.97 -31.18 -10.01
CA THR A 130 11.75 -30.79 -10.74
C THR A 130 11.59 -31.70 -11.95
N ALA A 131 10.54 -32.52 -11.95
CA ALA A 131 10.28 -33.49 -13.00
C ALA A 131 8.82 -33.47 -13.44
N MET A 132 8.58 -33.92 -14.68
CA MET A 132 7.24 -34.12 -15.24
C MET A 132 7.03 -35.62 -15.49
N LEU A 133 5.86 -36.12 -15.13
CA LEU A 133 5.45 -37.49 -15.38
C LEU A 133 4.05 -37.49 -16.01
N GLU A 134 3.91 -38.18 -17.13
CA GLU A 134 2.63 -38.42 -17.80
C GLU A 134 2.42 -39.92 -17.94
N PHE A 135 1.22 -40.37 -17.54
CA PHE A 135 0.83 -41.76 -17.61
C PHE A 135 -0.57 -41.89 -18.18
N HIS A 136 -0.70 -42.64 -19.26
CA HIS A 136 -1.98 -43.03 -19.83
C HIS A 136 -2.01 -44.56 -19.95
N LYS A 137 -2.93 -45.20 -19.22
CA LYS A 137 -2.93 -46.66 -18.97
C LYS A 137 -2.78 -47.55 -20.21
N ASN A 138 -3.25 -47.10 -21.36
CA ASN A 138 -3.24 -47.86 -22.62
C ASN A 138 -2.35 -47.25 -23.72
N SER A 139 -1.53 -46.24 -23.39
CA SER A 139 -0.75 -45.50 -24.39
C SER A 139 0.73 -45.51 -24.06
N TYR A 140 1.16 -44.73 -23.07
CA TYR A 140 2.56 -44.57 -22.72
C TYR A 140 2.72 -44.10 -21.27
N VAL A 141 3.94 -44.29 -20.76
CA VAL A 141 4.48 -43.51 -19.66
C VAL A 141 5.63 -42.65 -20.18
N LYS A 142 5.62 -41.37 -19.83
CA LYS A 142 6.63 -40.37 -20.21
C LYS A 142 7.15 -39.70 -18.94
N PHE A 143 8.47 -39.69 -18.76
CA PHE A 143 9.13 -39.06 -17.62
C PHE A 143 10.22 -38.12 -18.11
N ILE A 144 10.21 -36.87 -17.64
CA ILE A 144 11.15 -35.82 -18.04
C ILE A 144 11.72 -35.17 -16.79
N VAL A 145 13.03 -34.95 -16.74
CA VAL A 145 13.69 -34.22 -15.65
C VAL A 145 14.09 -32.83 -16.13
N LEU A 146 13.52 -31.78 -15.53
CA LEU A 146 13.77 -30.38 -15.92
C LEU A 146 15.00 -29.80 -15.23
N GLU A 147 15.24 -30.20 -13.98
CA GLU A 147 16.46 -29.94 -13.21
C GLU A 147 16.62 -31.00 -12.12
N GLY A 148 17.86 -31.37 -11.77
CA GLY A 148 18.15 -32.43 -10.81
C GLY A 148 18.31 -33.80 -11.48
N THR A 149 17.94 -34.87 -10.77
CA THR A 149 18.00 -36.25 -11.29
C THR A 149 16.83 -37.09 -10.77
N GLY A 150 16.34 -38.00 -11.59
CA GLY A 150 15.29 -38.95 -11.23
C GLY A 150 15.64 -40.36 -11.66
N ARG A 151 15.29 -41.36 -10.87
CA ARG A 151 15.46 -42.77 -11.23
C ARG A 151 14.11 -43.44 -11.41
N ILE A 152 13.88 -44.04 -12.57
CA ILE A 152 12.65 -44.75 -12.90
C ILE A 152 12.89 -46.26 -12.77
N PHE A 153 11.94 -46.95 -12.14
CA PHE A 153 11.99 -48.39 -11.83
C PHE A 153 10.80 -49.09 -12.46
N LEU A 154 11.01 -50.33 -12.91
CA LEU A 154 9.94 -51.20 -13.40
C LEU A 154 9.49 -52.15 -12.27
N PRO A 155 8.31 -51.99 -11.65
CA PRO A 155 7.91 -52.76 -10.46
C PRO A 155 7.83 -54.27 -10.70
N SER A 156 7.53 -54.69 -11.94
CA SER A 156 7.43 -56.09 -12.35
C SER A 156 8.78 -56.78 -12.57
N HIS A 157 9.91 -56.05 -12.52
CA HIS A 157 11.25 -56.60 -12.72
C HIS A 157 12.23 -56.04 -11.67
N LEU A 158 12.45 -56.82 -10.61
CA LEU A 158 13.36 -56.47 -9.52
C LEU A 158 14.77 -56.17 -10.06
N GLY A 159 15.22 -54.92 -9.91
CA GLY A 159 16.55 -54.44 -10.31
C GLY A 159 16.59 -53.61 -11.59
N GLU A 160 15.52 -53.64 -12.41
CA GLU A 160 15.43 -52.85 -13.64
C GLU A 160 15.16 -51.38 -13.29
N SER A 161 16.16 -50.52 -13.52
CA SER A 161 16.03 -49.08 -13.27
C SER A 161 16.94 -48.26 -14.18
N VAL A 162 16.48 -47.06 -14.55
CA VAL A 162 17.22 -46.11 -15.39
C VAL A 162 17.31 -44.77 -14.68
N LEU A 163 18.52 -44.20 -14.63
CA LEU A 163 18.76 -42.85 -14.14
C LEU A 163 18.53 -41.84 -15.28
N VAL A 164 17.73 -40.83 -15.03
CA VAL A 164 17.37 -39.76 -15.98
C VAL A 164 17.92 -38.45 -15.42
N HIS A 165 18.78 -37.79 -16.20
CA HIS A 165 19.42 -36.53 -15.84
C HIS A 165 18.59 -35.32 -16.29
N ALA A 166 18.91 -34.13 -15.77
CA ALA A 166 18.31 -32.89 -16.24
C ALA A 166 18.50 -32.73 -17.75
N GLY A 167 17.46 -32.33 -18.47
CA GLY A 167 17.50 -32.26 -19.93
C GLY A 167 17.07 -33.56 -20.63
N GLN A 168 16.84 -34.64 -19.88
CA GLN A 168 16.52 -35.94 -20.47
C GLN A 168 15.07 -36.36 -20.25
N MET A 169 14.62 -37.22 -21.17
CA MET A 169 13.31 -37.83 -21.20
C MET A 169 13.41 -39.33 -21.43
N LEU A 170 12.52 -40.08 -20.80
CA LEU A 170 12.29 -41.50 -21.07
C LEU A 170 10.82 -41.72 -21.41
N ILE A 171 10.55 -42.53 -22.45
CA ILE A 171 9.20 -42.96 -22.81
C ILE A 171 9.17 -44.47 -22.93
N ALA A 172 8.21 -45.11 -22.27
CA ALA A 172 7.99 -46.55 -22.33
C ALA A 172 6.50 -46.86 -22.54
N LYS A 173 6.21 -48.06 -23.03
CA LYS A 173 4.84 -48.59 -23.03
C LYS A 173 4.45 -49.03 -21.60
N PRO A 174 3.18 -48.95 -21.20
CA PRO A 174 2.76 -49.34 -19.85
C PRO A 174 3.05 -50.80 -19.48
N ASP A 175 3.19 -51.68 -20.46
CA ASP A 175 3.50 -53.12 -20.33
C ASP A 175 4.93 -53.49 -20.72
N ALA A 176 5.82 -52.50 -20.83
CA ALA A 176 7.22 -52.72 -21.20
C ALA A 176 7.92 -53.67 -20.21
N LYS A 177 8.74 -54.58 -20.75
CA LYS A 177 9.51 -55.56 -19.95
C LYS A 177 10.89 -55.05 -19.51
N ASN A 178 11.39 -54.01 -20.17
CA ASN A 178 12.66 -53.32 -19.89
C ASN A 178 12.46 -51.82 -20.14
N LEU A 179 13.28 -50.98 -19.50
CA LEU A 179 13.25 -49.52 -19.67
C LEU A 179 14.29 -49.09 -20.71
N PRO A 180 13.93 -48.22 -21.69
CA PRO A 180 14.89 -47.72 -22.68
C PRO A 180 15.87 -46.71 -22.08
N ASN A 181 16.96 -46.43 -22.78
CA ASN A 181 17.86 -45.34 -22.40
C ASN A 181 17.17 -43.97 -22.56
N PRO A 182 17.43 -43.00 -21.67
CA PRO A 182 16.89 -41.66 -21.81
C PRO A 182 17.47 -40.94 -23.02
N VAL A 183 16.69 -40.03 -23.60
CA VAL A 183 17.07 -39.17 -24.72
C VAL A 183 17.03 -37.71 -24.30
N ASP A 184 17.88 -36.88 -24.90
CA ASP A 184 17.91 -35.45 -24.62
C ASP A 184 16.69 -34.75 -25.25
N VAL A 185 16.11 -33.82 -24.50
CA VAL A 185 14.94 -33.02 -24.91
C VAL A 185 15.18 -31.55 -24.66
N ASP A 186 14.62 -30.71 -25.53
CA ASP A 186 14.78 -29.26 -25.42
C ASP A 186 14.00 -28.68 -24.22
N ILE A 187 14.72 -28.36 -23.14
CA ILE A 187 14.13 -27.78 -21.92
C ILE A 187 13.54 -26.39 -22.18
N ARG A 188 14.20 -25.59 -23.04
CA ARG A 188 13.71 -24.26 -23.42
C ARG A 188 12.36 -24.37 -24.12
N GLN A 189 12.19 -25.38 -24.98
CA GLN A 189 10.92 -25.65 -25.64
C GLN A 189 9.85 -26.13 -24.66
N ILE A 190 10.20 -27.00 -23.71
CA ILE A 190 9.26 -27.47 -22.68
C ILE A 190 8.81 -26.31 -21.78
N ARG A 191 9.71 -25.41 -21.37
CA ARG A 191 9.37 -24.21 -20.58
C ARG A 191 8.43 -23.27 -21.33
N LYS A 192 8.62 -23.12 -22.65
CA LYS A 192 7.78 -22.28 -23.52
C LYS A 192 6.40 -22.88 -23.78
N THR A 193 6.27 -24.21 -23.81
CA THR A 193 5.05 -24.89 -24.32
C THR A 193 4.22 -25.58 -23.24
N SER A 194 4.82 -26.02 -22.13
CA SER A 194 4.13 -26.77 -21.08
C SER A 194 3.15 -25.88 -20.30
N ARG A 195 1.87 -26.27 -20.31
CA ARG A 195 0.80 -25.66 -19.48
C ARG A 195 0.88 -26.07 -18.00
N LEU A 196 1.83 -26.93 -17.62
CA LEU A 196 2.16 -27.21 -16.21
C LEU A 196 3.23 -26.26 -15.68
N ILE A 197 3.93 -25.54 -16.56
CA ILE A 197 4.85 -24.47 -16.19
C ILE A 197 4.13 -23.12 -16.36
N ARG A 198 3.49 -22.92 -17.51
CA ARG A 198 2.78 -21.69 -17.87
C ARG A 198 1.35 -21.68 -17.34
N GLY A 199 0.87 -20.49 -16.95
CA GLY A 199 -0.50 -20.30 -16.45
C GLY A 199 -0.65 -20.54 -14.94
N PHE A 200 0.45 -20.76 -14.23
CA PHE A 200 0.54 -20.84 -12.78
C PHE A 200 1.55 -19.82 -12.24
N GLY A 201 1.55 -19.57 -10.92
CA GLY A 201 2.54 -18.72 -10.25
C GLY A 201 3.98 -19.26 -10.33
N LYS A 202 4.93 -18.62 -9.63
CA LYS A 202 6.32 -19.11 -9.55
C LYS A 202 6.41 -20.43 -8.77
N MET A 203 7.18 -21.40 -9.28
CA MET A 203 7.42 -22.71 -8.64
C MET A 203 8.72 -22.77 -7.82
N GLY A 204 9.58 -21.75 -7.94
CA GLY A 204 10.80 -21.61 -7.14
C GLY A 204 11.97 -22.50 -7.58
N SER A 205 11.94 -23.04 -8.79
CA SER A 205 13.06 -23.75 -9.43
C SER A 205 13.42 -23.17 -10.81
N GLU A 206 12.88 -21.99 -11.16
CA GLU A 206 13.07 -21.35 -12.47
C GLU A 206 14.54 -21.10 -12.80
N ASN A 207 15.34 -20.67 -11.81
CA ASN A 207 16.78 -20.44 -12.00
C ASN A 207 17.54 -21.75 -12.24
N LEU A 208 17.12 -22.86 -11.62
CA LEU A 208 17.76 -24.16 -11.79
C LEU A 208 17.41 -24.74 -13.17
N ILE A 209 16.17 -24.59 -13.62
CA ILE A 209 15.76 -24.96 -14.98
C ILE A 209 16.49 -24.09 -16.02
N ALA A 210 16.67 -22.79 -15.75
CA ALA A 210 17.44 -21.91 -16.63
C ALA A 210 18.93 -22.29 -16.71
N GLN A 211 19.52 -22.84 -15.64
CA GLN A 211 20.89 -23.40 -15.69
C GLN A 211 20.96 -24.62 -16.59
N THR A 212 19.95 -25.51 -16.57
CA THR A 212 19.88 -26.64 -17.51
C THR A 212 19.72 -26.16 -18.94
N GLU A 213 18.93 -25.12 -19.21
CA GLU A 213 18.85 -24.52 -20.55
C GLU A 213 20.19 -23.95 -21.03
N ALA A 214 20.94 -23.29 -20.14
CA ALA A 214 22.26 -22.75 -20.47
C ALA A 214 23.27 -23.86 -20.78
N ALA A 215 23.27 -24.96 -20.02
CA ALA A 215 24.11 -26.13 -20.30
C ALA A 215 23.79 -26.75 -21.68
N GLN A 216 22.51 -26.87 -22.03
CA GLN A 216 22.11 -27.34 -23.37
C GLN A 216 22.51 -26.39 -24.49
N ASP A 217 22.57 -25.07 -24.24
CA ASP A 217 23.09 -24.11 -25.23
C ASP A 217 24.61 -24.26 -25.42
N GLU A 218 25.36 -24.50 -24.35
CA GLU A 218 26.80 -24.77 -24.42
C GLU A 218 27.07 -26.06 -25.21
N GLU A 219 26.36 -27.15 -24.91
CA GLU A 219 26.49 -28.43 -25.63
C GLU A 219 26.08 -28.30 -27.12
N ARG A 220 25.08 -27.46 -27.45
CA ARG A 220 24.75 -27.12 -28.85
C ARG A 220 25.84 -26.30 -29.53
N ALA A 221 26.46 -25.37 -28.82
CA ALA A 221 27.55 -24.54 -29.36
C ALA A 221 28.83 -25.36 -29.59
N GLU A 222 29.07 -26.39 -28.77
CA GLU A 222 30.18 -27.33 -28.91
C GLU A 222 29.92 -28.43 -29.96
N GLY A 223 28.70 -28.53 -30.48
CA GLY A 223 28.32 -29.50 -31.52
C GLY A 223 28.03 -30.90 -30.99
N GLU A 224 27.84 -31.05 -29.67
CA GLU A 224 27.48 -32.31 -29.01
C GLU A 224 25.96 -32.57 -29.07
N LEU A 225 25.16 -31.51 -29.23
CA LEU A 225 23.69 -31.57 -29.36
C LEU A 225 23.21 -30.94 -30.68
N TYR A 226 22.46 -31.71 -31.48
CA TYR A 226 21.83 -31.21 -32.71
C TYR A 226 20.31 -31.14 -32.59
N GLU A 227 19.73 -30.00 -32.95
CA GLU A 227 18.28 -29.83 -32.99
C GLU A 227 17.67 -30.71 -34.09
N THR A 228 16.76 -31.60 -33.72
CA THR A 228 16.14 -32.53 -34.67
C THR A 228 14.66 -32.24 -34.83
N ASN A 229 14.12 -32.57 -35.99
CA ASN A 229 12.70 -32.44 -36.28
C ASN A 229 11.86 -33.58 -35.67
N LEU A 230 12.45 -34.45 -34.84
CA LEU A 230 11.70 -35.49 -34.13
C LEU A 230 10.95 -34.88 -32.94
N ALA A 231 9.62 -34.82 -33.06
CA ALA A 231 8.73 -34.51 -31.96
C ALA A 231 7.98 -35.78 -31.52
N ILE A 232 7.99 -36.11 -30.23
CA ILE A 232 7.12 -37.15 -29.69
C ILE A 232 5.84 -36.49 -29.19
N TYR A 233 4.73 -36.71 -29.90
CA TYR A 233 3.46 -36.08 -29.61
C TYR A 233 2.92 -36.49 -28.23
N GLY A 234 3.07 -35.56 -27.29
CA GLY A 234 2.51 -35.50 -25.95
C GLY A 234 3.11 -34.25 -25.30
N GLY A 235 2.31 -33.19 -25.12
CA GLY A 235 2.68 -31.90 -24.51
C GLY A 235 4.16 -31.46 -24.57
N GLY A 236 4.66 -31.01 -25.72
CA GLY A 236 5.81 -30.07 -25.80
C GLY A 236 7.24 -30.63 -25.90
N THR A 237 7.48 -31.88 -26.32
CA THR A 237 8.83 -32.49 -26.35
C THR A 237 9.42 -32.64 -27.77
N SER A 238 10.49 -31.88 -28.08
CA SER A 238 11.41 -32.12 -29.21
C SER A 238 12.64 -32.92 -28.73
N ILE A 239 13.10 -33.89 -29.53
CA ILE A 239 14.28 -34.73 -29.23
C ILE A 239 15.55 -34.11 -29.80
N ILE A 240 16.67 -34.28 -29.12
CA ILE A 240 18.02 -33.88 -29.56
C ILE A 240 18.87 -35.16 -29.69
N LEU A 241 19.60 -35.33 -30.80
CA LEU A 241 20.42 -36.53 -31.09
C LEU A 241 21.91 -36.23 -30.82
N ASN A 242 22.63 -37.23 -30.30
CA ASN A 242 24.03 -37.13 -29.87
C ASN A 242 25.03 -37.91 -30.77
N ASP A 243 24.63 -38.51 -31.89
CA ASP A 243 25.55 -39.26 -32.76
C ASP A 243 25.14 -39.27 -34.26
N GLN A 244 26.13 -39.21 -35.15
CA GLN A 244 26.01 -39.02 -36.61
C GLN A 244 26.19 -40.31 -37.43
N GLU A 245 26.51 -41.48 -36.84
CA GLU A 245 26.84 -42.68 -37.63
C GLU A 245 25.65 -43.57 -38.06
N HIS A 246 24.44 -43.41 -37.52
CA HIS A 246 23.32 -44.34 -37.80
C HIS A 246 22.35 -43.93 -38.94
N ILE A 247 22.71 -42.94 -39.76
CA ILE A 247 21.84 -42.47 -40.86
C ILE A 247 22.25 -43.04 -42.24
N GLN A 248 23.22 -43.96 -42.30
CA GLN A 248 23.76 -44.46 -43.58
C GLN A 248 23.22 -45.82 -44.08
N GLU A 249 22.29 -46.50 -43.37
CA GLU A 249 21.87 -47.86 -43.78
C GLU A 249 20.52 -47.98 -44.51
N THR A 250 19.80 -46.89 -44.80
CA THR A 250 18.53 -46.98 -45.60
C THR A 250 18.62 -46.39 -47.01
N GLN A 251 19.80 -45.96 -47.47
CA GLN A 251 19.97 -45.37 -48.81
C GLN A 251 20.79 -46.21 -49.82
N ILE A 252 21.16 -47.47 -49.51
CA ILE A 252 22.03 -48.29 -50.41
C ILE A 252 21.28 -49.48 -51.07
N ALA A 253 19.95 -49.51 -51.09
CA ALA A 253 19.20 -50.62 -51.71
C ALA A 253 18.41 -50.27 -52.99
N ALA A 254 18.57 -49.09 -53.60
CA ALA A 254 17.70 -48.66 -54.71
C ALA A 254 18.40 -48.09 -55.96
N GLU A 255 19.67 -48.41 -56.21
CA GLU A 255 20.31 -48.13 -57.51
C GLU A 255 21.06 -49.35 -58.02
N GLN A 256 20.37 -50.24 -58.75
CA GLN A 256 20.93 -51.09 -59.81
C GLN A 256 19.84 -51.96 -60.47
N ASN A 257 19.13 -51.43 -61.48
CA ASN A 257 18.97 -52.10 -62.79
C ASN A 257 18.15 -51.26 -63.81
N PRO A 258 18.47 -51.27 -65.12
CA PRO A 258 17.81 -50.47 -66.15
C PRO A 258 16.82 -51.24 -67.08
N SER A 259 15.91 -50.48 -67.74
CA SER A 259 15.05 -50.76 -68.94
C SER A 259 13.70 -51.50 -68.78
N PRO A 260 12.71 -51.37 -69.73
CA PRO A 260 12.30 -50.27 -70.66
C PRO A 260 10.74 -49.99 -70.59
N PRO A 261 10.11 -49.12 -71.42
CA PRO A 261 8.91 -48.32 -71.03
C PRO A 261 7.55 -48.94 -71.38
N PRO A 262 6.46 -48.47 -70.71
CA PRO A 262 5.19 -48.25 -71.40
C PRO A 262 4.51 -46.90 -71.06
N VAL A 263 4.18 -46.18 -72.13
CA VAL A 263 3.06 -45.25 -72.40
C VAL A 263 2.42 -44.47 -71.23
N VAL A 264 2.53 -43.15 -71.34
CA VAL A 264 1.97 -42.06 -70.52
C VAL A 264 0.43 -41.95 -70.61
N PRO A 265 -0.29 -41.89 -69.46
CA PRO A 265 -1.55 -41.17 -69.32
C PRO A 265 -1.31 -39.74 -68.76
N PRO A 266 -2.24 -38.78 -68.98
CA PRO A 266 -2.03 -37.37 -68.63
C PRO A 266 -1.83 -37.20 -67.12
N VAL A 267 -0.77 -36.47 -66.73
CA VAL A 267 -0.49 -36.13 -65.33
C VAL A 267 -1.52 -35.13 -64.85
N VAL A 268 -2.47 -35.58 -64.03
CA VAL A 268 -3.22 -34.67 -63.15
C VAL A 268 -2.22 -34.16 -62.10
N PRO A 269 -2.02 -32.84 -61.95
CA PRO A 269 -1.13 -32.30 -60.93
C PRO A 269 -1.55 -32.79 -59.54
N SER A 270 -0.59 -33.19 -58.69
CA SER A 270 -0.88 -33.57 -57.30
C SER A 270 -1.70 -32.47 -56.61
N GLU A 271 -2.71 -32.84 -55.83
CA GLU A 271 -3.52 -31.90 -55.05
C GLU A 271 -2.80 -31.39 -53.78
N PHE A 272 -1.66 -31.99 -53.41
CA PHE A 272 -0.92 -31.66 -52.18
C PHE A 272 0.41 -30.93 -52.45
N GLY A 273 0.96 -30.34 -51.39
CA GLY A 273 2.20 -29.54 -51.41
C GLY A 273 1.94 -28.04 -51.66
N PRO A 274 2.98 -27.18 -51.56
CA PRO A 274 2.83 -25.72 -51.68
C PRO A 274 2.16 -25.30 -53.01
N PRO A 275 1.29 -24.27 -52.99
CA PRO A 275 0.57 -23.80 -54.17
C PRO A 275 1.50 -23.04 -55.12
N ALA A 276 1.39 -23.33 -56.41
CA ALA A 276 2.08 -22.60 -57.47
C ALA A 276 1.33 -21.29 -57.81
N THR A 277 2.07 -20.26 -58.22
CA THR A 277 1.48 -18.96 -58.58
C THR A 277 0.93 -18.97 -59.99
N ILE A 278 -0.35 -18.62 -60.15
CA ILE A 278 -1.01 -18.31 -61.42
C ILE A 278 -0.60 -16.89 -61.84
N THR A 279 0.18 -16.78 -62.91
CA THR A 279 0.80 -15.51 -63.34
C THR A 279 0.02 -14.75 -64.41
N SER A 280 -0.99 -15.36 -65.02
CA SER A 280 -1.80 -14.72 -66.08
C SER A 280 -3.25 -15.24 -66.06
N PRO A 281 -4.26 -14.37 -66.29
CA PRO A 281 -4.17 -12.90 -66.39
C PRO A 281 -3.70 -12.23 -65.08
N ASN A 282 -3.14 -11.02 -65.17
CA ASN A 282 -2.60 -10.25 -64.04
C ASN A 282 -3.08 -8.78 -64.11
N PRO A 283 -4.00 -8.32 -63.24
CA PRO A 283 -4.63 -9.09 -62.16
C PRO A 283 -5.56 -10.20 -62.68
N TYR A 284 -5.70 -11.27 -61.90
CA TYR A 284 -6.63 -12.36 -62.19
C TYR A 284 -8.06 -11.93 -61.82
N PRO A 285 -9.01 -11.82 -62.77
CA PRO A 285 -10.38 -11.43 -62.48
C PRO A 285 -11.16 -12.61 -61.90
N LEU A 286 -11.72 -12.45 -60.69
CA LEU A 286 -12.61 -13.41 -60.07
C LEU A 286 -14.06 -12.92 -60.16
N GLY A 287 -14.89 -13.60 -60.95
CA GLY A 287 -16.27 -13.21 -61.23
C GLY A 287 -17.20 -14.39 -61.50
N SER A 288 -18.42 -14.08 -61.95
CA SER A 288 -19.45 -15.07 -62.29
C SER A 288 -19.08 -16.03 -63.43
N ASP A 289 -18.09 -15.68 -64.24
CA ASP A 289 -17.49 -16.53 -65.27
C ASP A 289 -16.45 -17.52 -64.72
N THR A 290 -16.19 -17.47 -63.41
CA THR A 290 -15.22 -18.31 -62.72
C THR A 290 -15.91 -19.39 -61.88
N GLN A 291 -15.55 -20.64 -62.14
CA GLN A 291 -15.98 -21.79 -61.35
C GLN A 291 -14.81 -22.30 -60.51
N ILE A 292 -14.97 -22.31 -59.18
CA ILE A 292 -14.01 -22.88 -58.24
C ILE A 292 -14.54 -24.22 -57.74
N ASN A 293 -13.78 -25.28 -57.98
CA ASN A 293 -13.94 -26.58 -57.33
C ASN A 293 -12.89 -26.71 -56.22
N THR A 294 -13.32 -26.99 -54.99
CA THR A 294 -12.41 -27.09 -53.83
C THR A 294 -11.65 -28.42 -53.75
N ASP A 295 -11.87 -29.32 -54.71
CA ASP A 295 -10.95 -30.38 -55.13
C ASP A 295 -10.09 -29.83 -56.31
N PRO A 296 -8.90 -29.29 -56.03
CA PRO A 296 -8.68 -27.86 -56.18
C PRO A 296 -8.41 -27.45 -57.64
N THR A 297 -9.49 -27.14 -58.37
CA THR A 297 -9.45 -26.63 -59.74
C THR A 297 -10.21 -25.32 -59.85
N ILE A 298 -9.68 -24.38 -60.63
CA ILE A 298 -10.35 -23.10 -60.95
C ILE A 298 -10.43 -22.95 -62.46
N VAL A 299 -11.64 -22.74 -62.96
CA VAL A 299 -11.91 -22.59 -64.39
C VAL A 299 -12.44 -21.18 -64.64
N SER A 300 -11.75 -20.41 -65.48
CA SER A 300 -12.20 -19.09 -65.94
C SER A 300 -11.97 -18.96 -67.43
N ASN A 301 -12.96 -18.47 -68.17
CA ASN A 301 -12.91 -18.30 -69.64
C ASN A 301 -12.38 -19.53 -70.39
N GLY A 302 -12.77 -20.74 -69.96
CA GLY A 302 -12.36 -22.02 -70.55
C GLY A 302 -10.94 -22.50 -70.18
N THR A 303 -10.18 -21.71 -69.41
CA THR A 303 -8.83 -22.09 -68.93
C THR A 303 -8.90 -22.69 -67.53
N THR A 304 -8.36 -23.90 -67.36
CA THR A 304 -8.29 -24.57 -66.05
C THR A 304 -6.92 -24.34 -65.41
N ASN A 305 -6.91 -23.85 -64.17
CA ASN A 305 -5.73 -23.79 -63.30
C ASN A 305 -5.95 -24.68 -62.07
N TYR A 306 -4.86 -25.06 -61.40
CA TYR A 306 -4.87 -26.01 -60.29
C TYR A 306 -4.43 -25.31 -59.00
N GLY A 307 -5.20 -25.50 -57.94
CA GLY A 307 -4.83 -25.13 -56.57
C GLY A 307 -4.23 -26.31 -55.82
N LYS A 308 -4.12 -26.17 -54.50
CA LYS A 308 -3.61 -27.21 -53.59
C LYS A 308 -4.41 -27.28 -52.30
N ILE A 309 -4.45 -28.43 -51.65
CA ILE A 309 -5.06 -28.60 -50.33
C ILE A 309 -3.97 -28.58 -49.26
N TYR A 310 -4.09 -27.66 -48.31
CA TYR A 310 -3.35 -27.71 -47.04
C TYR A 310 -4.16 -28.52 -46.04
N ARG A 311 -3.61 -29.64 -45.57
CA ARG A 311 -4.30 -30.57 -44.67
C ARG A 311 -4.20 -30.11 -43.22
N ASP A 312 -2.99 -30.08 -42.70
CA ASP A 312 -2.71 -29.64 -41.34
C ASP A 312 -1.22 -29.37 -41.15
N THR A 313 -0.88 -28.81 -39.99
CA THR A 313 0.51 -28.48 -39.65
C THR A 313 1.42 -29.71 -39.51
N PRO A 314 1.00 -30.82 -38.88
CA PRO A 314 1.81 -32.03 -38.82
C PRO A 314 2.17 -32.62 -40.19
N THR A 315 1.26 -32.56 -41.16
CA THR A 315 1.41 -33.23 -42.46
C THR A 315 2.08 -32.32 -43.50
N ASP A 316 1.68 -31.06 -43.58
CA ASP A 316 2.15 -30.12 -44.63
C ASP A 316 3.11 -29.05 -44.10
N GLY A 317 3.42 -29.07 -42.80
CA GLY A 317 4.28 -28.11 -42.12
C GLY A 317 3.57 -26.79 -41.79
N THR A 318 4.35 -25.80 -41.34
CA THR A 318 3.86 -24.48 -40.93
C THR A 318 3.10 -23.76 -42.05
N ARG A 319 1.91 -23.22 -41.74
CA ARG A 319 1.00 -22.58 -42.72
C ARG A 319 1.68 -21.48 -43.53
N SER A 320 2.33 -20.52 -42.88
CA SER A 320 3.01 -19.41 -43.56
C SER A 320 4.08 -19.90 -44.54
N ARG A 321 4.89 -20.88 -44.13
CA ARG A 321 5.91 -21.49 -45.00
C ARG A 321 5.28 -22.22 -46.18
N TRP A 322 4.15 -22.88 -45.99
CA TRP A 322 3.43 -23.58 -47.06
C TRP A 322 2.74 -22.60 -48.02
N PHE A 323 2.04 -21.58 -47.52
CA PHE A 323 1.32 -20.58 -48.32
C PHE A 323 2.27 -19.64 -49.06
N PHE A 324 3.30 -19.14 -48.36
CA PHE A 324 4.11 -18.00 -48.77
C PHE A 324 5.57 -18.36 -49.07
N GLY A 325 6.01 -19.57 -48.74
CA GLY A 325 7.41 -20.03 -48.92
C GLY A 325 8.35 -19.65 -47.78
N ALA A 326 7.94 -18.77 -46.86
CA ALA A 326 8.73 -18.34 -45.71
C ALA A 326 7.82 -17.93 -44.55
N THR A 327 8.35 -18.04 -43.33
CA THR A 327 7.68 -17.61 -42.09
C THR A 327 8.29 -16.29 -41.61
N LYS A 328 7.44 -15.31 -41.29
CA LYS A 328 7.79 -14.03 -40.65
C LYS A 328 7.37 -14.04 -39.17
N THR A 329 7.92 -13.12 -38.39
CA THR A 329 7.51 -12.87 -36.99
C THR A 329 6.03 -12.54 -36.87
N PHE A 330 5.49 -11.75 -37.80
CA PHE A 330 4.07 -11.44 -37.91
C PHE A 330 3.18 -12.68 -38.06
N ASP A 331 3.63 -13.70 -38.79
CA ASP A 331 2.88 -14.95 -39.01
C ASP A 331 2.69 -15.73 -37.69
N THR A 332 3.70 -15.67 -36.82
CA THR A 332 3.61 -16.24 -35.47
C THR A 332 2.75 -15.35 -34.56
N ALA A 333 3.00 -14.03 -34.58
CA ALA A 333 2.36 -13.09 -33.66
C ALA A 333 0.85 -12.95 -33.87
N SER A 334 0.40 -12.94 -35.13
CA SER A 334 -1.03 -12.90 -35.49
C SER A 334 -1.78 -14.22 -35.24
N GLY A 335 -1.03 -15.29 -34.94
CA GLY A 335 -1.54 -16.64 -34.76
C GLY A 335 -1.85 -17.36 -36.07
N PHE A 336 -1.39 -16.86 -37.22
CA PHE A 336 -1.58 -17.52 -38.52
C PHE A 336 -0.95 -18.92 -38.56
N ASP A 337 0.17 -19.11 -37.85
CA ASP A 337 0.86 -20.40 -37.78
C ASP A 337 0.42 -21.31 -36.62
N THR A 338 -0.56 -20.90 -35.82
CA THR A 338 -0.99 -21.67 -34.63
C THR A 338 -1.80 -22.91 -35.04
N PRO A 339 -1.39 -24.15 -34.73
CA PRO A 339 -2.20 -25.33 -35.03
C PRO A 339 -3.50 -25.32 -34.22
N ASN A 340 -4.64 -25.61 -34.87
CA ASN A 340 -5.97 -25.79 -34.24
C ASN A 340 -6.48 -24.60 -33.43
N ARG A 341 -6.80 -23.50 -34.13
CA ARG A 341 -7.50 -22.35 -33.54
C ARG A 341 -9.01 -22.52 -33.76
N ALA A 342 -9.80 -22.68 -32.69
CA ALA A 342 -11.24 -22.98 -32.77
C ALA A 342 -12.08 -21.97 -33.57
N VAL A 343 -11.62 -20.72 -33.71
CA VAL A 343 -12.29 -19.63 -34.45
C VAL A 343 -11.61 -19.35 -35.82
N PHE A 344 -10.45 -19.94 -36.07
CA PHE A 344 -9.62 -19.73 -37.28
C PHE A 344 -8.98 -21.05 -37.71
N ASP A 345 -9.84 -22.05 -37.93
CA ASP A 345 -9.42 -23.36 -38.39
C ASP A 345 -9.29 -23.36 -39.92
N LEU A 346 -8.04 -23.36 -40.39
CA LEU A 346 -7.70 -23.44 -41.81
C LEU A 346 -7.12 -24.82 -42.17
N ASN A 347 -7.34 -25.85 -41.36
CA ASN A 347 -6.99 -27.21 -41.76
C ASN A 347 -7.95 -27.68 -42.85
N ASN A 348 -7.45 -28.53 -43.76
CA ASN A 348 -8.14 -28.96 -44.97
C ASN A 348 -8.69 -27.76 -45.75
N ILE A 349 -7.83 -26.85 -46.19
CA ILE A 349 -8.22 -25.66 -46.98
C ILE A 349 -7.71 -25.78 -48.41
N ALA A 350 -8.58 -25.53 -49.38
CA ALA A 350 -8.22 -25.44 -50.79
C ALA A 350 -7.66 -24.05 -51.09
N VAL A 351 -6.45 -23.97 -51.63
CA VAL A 351 -5.71 -22.72 -51.81
C VAL A 351 -5.33 -22.50 -53.27
N PHE A 352 -5.69 -21.32 -53.78
CA PHE A 352 -5.28 -20.83 -55.09
C PHE A 352 -4.41 -19.59 -54.93
N LYS A 353 -3.28 -19.55 -55.63
CA LYS A 353 -2.29 -18.47 -55.52
C LYS A 353 -2.14 -17.75 -56.85
N PHE A 354 -2.21 -16.43 -56.85
CA PHE A 354 -2.22 -15.54 -58.02
C PHE A 354 -1.13 -14.48 -57.91
N GLN A 355 -0.62 -13.96 -59.02
CA GLN A 355 0.30 -12.81 -58.98
C GLN A 355 -0.39 -11.58 -58.35
N ASN A 356 -1.50 -11.15 -58.92
CA ASN A 356 -2.47 -10.22 -58.31
C ASN A 356 -3.88 -10.78 -58.49
N LEU A 357 -4.75 -10.54 -57.52
CA LEU A 357 -6.16 -10.96 -57.59
C LEU A 357 -7.08 -9.74 -57.62
N GLN A 358 -8.07 -9.76 -58.50
CA GLN A 358 -9.13 -8.75 -58.55
C GLN A 358 -10.50 -9.39 -58.37
N LEU A 359 -11.21 -9.03 -57.29
CA LEU A 359 -12.56 -9.50 -56.99
C LEU A 359 -13.58 -8.63 -57.73
N ILE A 360 -14.36 -9.25 -58.62
CA ILE A 360 -15.25 -8.54 -59.56
C ILE A 360 -16.73 -8.88 -59.31
N SER A 361 -17.08 -10.15 -59.11
CA SER A 361 -18.44 -10.63 -58.77
C SER A 361 -18.39 -12.04 -58.14
N ASP A 362 -19.51 -12.58 -57.69
CA ASP A 362 -19.55 -13.87 -56.98
C ASP A 362 -19.16 -15.03 -57.91
N PRO A 363 -18.16 -15.87 -57.56
CA PRO A 363 -17.84 -17.07 -58.33
C PRO A 363 -18.83 -18.21 -58.05
N SER A 364 -18.93 -19.17 -58.97
CA SER A 364 -19.63 -20.43 -58.70
C SER A 364 -18.73 -21.38 -57.91
N ILE A 365 -19.21 -21.88 -56.76
CA ILE A 365 -18.47 -22.83 -55.91
C ILE A 365 -19.00 -24.25 -56.10
N SER A 366 -18.10 -25.24 -56.15
CA SER A 366 -18.38 -26.67 -56.09
C SER A 366 -17.53 -27.34 -55.00
N THR A 367 -18.18 -28.10 -54.12
CA THR A 367 -17.53 -28.97 -53.13
C THR A 367 -17.72 -30.46 -53.46
N ALA A 368 -18.10 -30.77 -54.71
CA ALA A 368 -18.25 -32.14 -55.18
C ALA A 368 -16.94 -32.95 -55.10
N ASN A 369 -17.03 -34.28 -55.20
CA ASN A 369 -15.88 -35.21 -55.20
C ASN A 369 -14.99 -35.19 -53.94
N GLY A 370 -15.50 -34.74 -52.79
CA GLY A 370 -14.73 -34.67 -51.54
C GLY A 370 -13.98 -33.35 -51.35
N GLY A 371 -14.30 -32.32 -52.15
CA GLY A 371 -13.79 -30.97 -51.98
C GLY A 371 -14.14 -30.38 -50.60
N THR A 372 -13.21 -29.60 -50.05
CA THR A 372 -13.36 -28.99 -48.73
C THR A 372 -14.34 -27.80 -48.71
N THR A 373 -14.91 -27.49 -47.55
CA THR A 373 -15.74 -26.29 -47.31
C THR A 373 -14.93 -25.04 -46.96
N ARG A 374 -13.59 -25.07 -47.09
CA ARG A 374 -12.71 -23.94 -46.79
C ARG A 374 -11.90 -23.53 -48.02
N LEU A 375 -11.89 -22.24 -48.33
CA LEU A 375 -11.19 -21.67 -49.48
C LEU A 375 -10.19 -20.59 -49.07
N GLY A 376 -8.98 -20.66 -49.60
CA GLY A 376 -7.94 -19.65 -49.51
C GLY A 376 -7.60 -19.08 -50.88
N LEU A 377 -7.69 -17.76 -51.03
CA LEU A 377 -7.27 -17.04 -52.22
C LEU A 377 -6.08 -16.15 -51.86
N VAL A 378 -4.94 -16.40 -52.49
CA VAL A 378 -3.66 -15.77 -52.15
C VAL A 378 -3.18 -14.90 -53.31
N GLY A 379 -3.01 -13.59 -53.10
CA GLY A 379 -2.30 -12.71 -54.04
C GLY A 379 -0.81 -12.59 -53.67
N VAL A 380 0.10 -12.59 -54.62
CA VAL A 380 1.51 -12.34 -54.32
C VAL A 380 1.71 -10.86 -53.98
N ASP A 381 1.32 -9.96 -54.89
CA ASP A 381 1.55 -8.50 -54.77
C ASP A 381 0.33 -7.73 -54.24
N GLY A 382 -0.87 -8.33 -54.27
CA GLY A 382 -2.06 -7.67 -53.73
C GLY A 382 -3.39 -8.30 -54.12
N ILE A 383 -4.45 -7.85 -53.43
CA ILE A 383 -5.84 -8.15 -53.73
C ILE A 383 -6.62 -6.84 -53.82
N THR A 384 -7.37 -6.66 -54.91
CA THR A 384 -8.20 -5.47 -55.16
C THR A 384 -9.63 -5.84 -55.56
N SER A 385 -10.55 -4.87 -55.56
CA SER A 385 -11.90 -5.02 -56.14
C SER A 385 -12.00 -4.35 -57.51
N GLY A 386 -12.86 -4.84 -58.42
CA GLY A 386 -13.12 -4.25 -59.74
C GLY A 386 -14.60 -4.28 -60.17
N PRO A 387 -14.99 -3.53 -61.22
CA PRO A 387 -16.35 -3.52 -61.76
C PRO A 387 -16.68 -4.81 -62.55
N PRO A 388 -17.96 -5.24 -62.64
CA PRO A 388 -19.17 -4.54 -62.21
C PRO A 388 -19.43 -4.51 -60.70
N GLY A 389 -18.79 -5.36 -59.90
CA GLY A 389 -19.04 -5.46 -58.46
C GLY A 389 -20.20 -6.41 -58.11
N GLY A 390 -20.65 -6.38 -56.85
CA GLY A 390 -21.79 -7.18 -56.37
C GLY A 390 -21.58 -7.87 -55.01
N ASN A 391 -22.53 -8.73 -54.64
CA ASN A 391 -22.46 -9.50 -53.39
C ASN A 391 -21.63 -10.75 -53.62
N LEU A 392 -20.62 -10.97 -52.78
CA LEU A 392 -19.80 -12.16 -52.73
C LEU A 392 -20.30 -13.03 -51.58
N THR A 393 -20.89 -14.18 -51.91
CA THR A 393 -21.45 -15.12 -50.93
C THR A 393 -20.59 -16.34 -50.73
N PHE A 394 -19.81 -16.74 -51.75
CA PHE A 394 -19.04 -17.99 -51.73
C PHE A 394 -19.87 -19.18 -51.22
N ALA A 395 -21.10 -19.29 -51.73
CA ALA A 395 -22.11 -20.20 -51.22
C ALA A 395 -21.60 -21.65 -51.11
N GLY A 396 -21.87 -22.30 -49.97
CA GLY A 396 -21.43 -23.66 -49.68
C GLY A 396 -20.09 -23.78 -48.95
N LEU A 397 -19.43 -22.65 -48.62
CA LEU A 397 -18.21 -22.63 -47.82
C LEU A 397 -18.47 -22.18 -46.38
N ASP A 398 -17.74 -22.78 -45.44
CA ASP A 398 -17.73 -22.40 -44.02
C ASP A 398 -16.70 -21.29 -43.73
N SER A 399 -15.59 -21.27 -44.48
CA SER A 399 -14.50 -20.32 -44.29
C SER A 399 -13.92 -19.81 -45.60
N VAL A 400 -13.70 -18.50 -45.67
CA VAL A 400 -13.01 -17.84 -46.79
C VAL A 400 -11.83 -17.04 -46.24
N LEU A 401 -10.63 -17.32 -46.74
CA LEU A 401 -9.40 -16.58 -46.47
C LEU A 401 -8.95 -15.81 -47.72
N LEU A 402 -8.79 -14.50 -47.58
CA LEU A 402 -8.13 -13.63 -48.54
C LEU A 402 -6.77 -13.20 -47.98
N ALA A 403 -5.69 -13.68 -48.58
CA ALA A 403 -4.34 -13.45 -48.06
C ALA A 403 -3.40 -12.87 -49.12
N THR A 404 -2.42 -12.09 -48.70
CA THR A 404 -1.29 -11.70 -49.57
C THR A 404 0.01 -12.32 -49.10
N GLN A 405 0.97 -12.50 -50.00
CA GLN A 405 2.33 -12.90 -49.63
C GLN A 405 3.20 -11.68 -49.30
N ASN A 406 3.11 -10.63 -50.13
CA ASN A 406 3.90 -9.41 -50.03
C ASN A 406 3.14 -8.22 -50.67
N GLY A 407 1.94 -7.94 -50.18
CA GLY A 407 1.00 -7.04 -50.84
C GLY A 407 -0.12 -6.50 -49.97
N SER A 408 -0.73 -5.41 -50.40
CA SER A 408 -1.90 -4.83 -49.70
C SER A 408 -3.20 -5.51 -50.13
N ILE A 409 -4.21 -5.43 -49.26
CA ILE A 409 -5.59 -5.79 -49.59
C ILE A 409 -6.41 -4.50 -49.57
N VAL A 410 -6.88 -4.08 -50.73
CA VAL A 410 -7.61 -2.81 -50.91
C VAL A 410 -8.93 -3.09 -51.63
N LEU A 411 -10.01 -3.17 -50.87
CA LEU A 411 -11.32 -3.53 -51.39
C LEU A 411 -12.27 -2.34 -51.31
N GLY A 412 -12.80 -1.90 -52.45
CA GLY A 412 -13.72 -0.77 -52.57
C GLY A 412 -15.16 -1.16 -52.22
N SER A 413 -16.02 -0.15 -52.13
CA SER A 413 -17.45 -0.29 -51.82
C SER A 413 -18.30 -0.93 -52.94
N GLY A 414 -17.71 -1.18 -54.12
CA GLY A 414 -18.39 -1.82 -55.26
C GLY A 414 -18.69 -3.31 -55.04
N ILE A 415 -18.05 -3.96 -54.07
CA ILE A 415 -18.34 -5.35 -53.67
C ILE A 415 -18.77 -5.41 -52.21
N SER A 416 -19.52 -6.44 -51.82
CA SER A 416 -19.86 -6.74 -50.42
C SER A 416 -19.70 -8.23 -50.11
N PHE A 417 -19.47 -8.60 -48.86
CA PHE A 417 -19.42 -10.00 -48.40
C PHE A 417 -20.67 -10.32 -47.58
N GLN A 418 -21.36 -11.42 -47.91
CA GLN A 418 -22.63 -11.76 -47.27
C GLN A 418 -22.71 -13.24 -46.91
N ASN A 419 -23.18 -13.54 -45.69
CA ASN A 419 -23.52 -14.89 -45.22
C ASN A 419 -22.34 -15.90 -45.26
N ILE A 420 -21.11 -15.42 -45.05
CA ILE A 420 -19.92 -16.26 -44.92
C ILE A 420 -19.65 -16.45 -43.43
N GLN A 421 -19.76 -17.67 -42.89
CA GLN A 421 -19.66 -17.90 -41.45
C GLN A 421 -18.34 -17.38 -40.87
N ASN A 422 -17.22 -17.72 -41.50
CA ASN A 422 -15.88 -17.28 -41.09
C ASN A 422 -15.15 -16.58 -42.24
N LEU A 423 -14.93 -15.27 -42.11
CA LEU A 423 -14.29 -14.45 -43.13
C LEU A 423 -12.98 -13.87 -42.63
N PHE A 424 -11.90 -14.12 -43.36
CA PHE A 424 -10.56 -13.80 -42.91
C PHE A 424 -9.77 -13.02 -43.96
N PHE A 425 -9.11 -11.97 -43.51
CA PHE A 425 -8.21 -11.14 -44.32
C PHE A 425 -6.81 -11.17 -43.71
N TYR A 426 -5.80 -11.38 -44.54
CA TYR A 426 -4.42 -11.53 -44.11
C TYR A 426 -3.47 -10.77 -45.04
N ALA A 427 -3.28 -9.48 -44.77
CA ALA A 427 -2.36 -8.63 -45.51
C ALA A 427 -0.93 -8.78 -44.97
N ARG A 428 -0.03 -9.39 -45.74
CA ARG A 428 1.37 -9.65 -45.38
C ARG A 428 2.29 -8.93 -46.35
N GLY A 429 3.39 -8.37 -45.85
CA GLY A 429 4.38 -7.63 -46.63
C GLY A 429 4.87 -6.38 -45.92
N ASP A 430 5.92 -5.79 -46.47
CA ASP A 430 6.48 -4.56 -45.92
C ASP A 430 5.63 -3.35 -46.38
N ASN A 431 5.28 -2.44 -45.47
CA ASN A 431 4.44 -1.25 -45.74
C ASN A 431 3.06 -1.56 -46.36
N VAL A 432 2.43 -2.66 -45.97
CA VAL A 432 1.10 -3.04 -46.48
C VAL A 432 -0.04 -2.33 -45.75
N ALA A 433 -1.19 -2.24 -46.41
CA ALA A 433 -2.45 -1.81 -45.80
C ALA A 433 -3.55 -2.83 -46.05
N LEU A 434 -4.42 -3.01 -45.06
CA LEU A 434 -5.70 -3.68 -45.18
C LEU A 434 -6.80 -2.62 -45.12
N ASN A 435 -7.21 -2.16 -46.30
CA ASN A 435 -8.23 -1.12 -46.49
C ASN A 435 -9.53 -1.77 -46.96
N LEU A 436 -10.50 -1.87 -46.05
CA LEU A 436 -11.75 -2.57 -46.27
C LEU A 436 -12.91 -1.58 -46.44
N GLY A 437 -13.15 -1.14 -47.67
CA GLY A 437 -14.32 -0.35 -48.08
C GLY A 437 -15.56 -1.18 -48.41
N SER A 438 -15.41 -2.50 -48.56
CA SER A 438 -16.50 -3.42 -48.87
C SER A 438 -17.37 -3.71 -47.63
N PRO A 439 -18.70 -3.57 -47.71
CA PRO A 439 -19.59 -3.96 -46.63
C PRO A 439 -19.54 -5.47 -46.32
N ILE A 440 -19.72 -5.85 -45.05
CA ILE A 440 -19.76 -7.24 -44.58
C ILE A 440 -21.01 -7.46 -43.73
N SER A 441 -21.78 -8.51 -44.00
CA SER A 441 -22.97 -8.85 -43.20
C SER A 441 -23.20 -10.37 -43.13
N GLY A 442 -23.80 -10.83 -42.03
CA GLY A 442 -24.17 -12.25 -41.87
C GLY A 442 -23.00 -13.19 -41.57
N SER A 443 -21.84 -12.66 -41.17
CA SER A 443 -20.69 -13.45 -40.72
C SER A 443 -20.66 -13.60 -39.20
N THR A 444 -20.32 -14.79 -38.70
CA THR A 444 -20.11 -15.00 -37.26
C THR A 444 -18.74 -14.45 -36.83
N ASN A 445 -17.69 -14.75 -37.60
CA ASN A 445 -16.32 -14.38 -37.27
C ASN A 445 -15.69 -13.58 -38.41
N LEU A 446 -15.21 -12.37 -38.09
CA LEU A 446 -14.38 -11.56 -38.98
C LEU A 446 -13.00 -11.39 -38.34
N LEU A 447 -11.95 -11.77 -39.08
CA LEU A 447 -10.56 -11.55 -38.69
C LEU A 447 -9.84 -10.70 -39.73
N LEU A 448 -9.29 -9.57 -39.28
CA LEU A 448 -8.52 -8.62 -40.07
C LEU A 448 -7.08 -8.61 -39.59
N ASN A 449 -6.18 -9.31 -40.28
CA ASN A 449 -4.77 -9.34 -39.96
C ASN A 449 -3.98 -8.50 -40.97
N SER A 450 -3.14 -7.58 -40.49
CA SER A 450 -2.25 -6.78 -41.34
C SER A 450 -0.87 -6.61 -40.72
N GLU A 451 0.19 -6.85 -41.50
CA GLU A 451 1.57 -6.54 -41.09
C GLU A 451 1.81 -5.01 -41.06
N GLY A 452 0.98 -4.23 -41.76
CA GLY A 452 0.95 -2.77 -41.69
C GLY A 452 -0.38 -2.26 -41.14
N THR A 453 -1.03 -1.29 -41.78
CA THR A 453 -2.24 -0.65 -41.22
C THR A 453 -3.53 -1.43 -41.49
N VAL A 454 -4.54 -1.21 -40.64
CA VAL A 454 -5.93 -1.67 -40.83
C VAL A 454 -6.86 -0.45 -40.82
N GLN A 455 -7.75 -0.37 -41.82
CA GLN A 455 -8.81 0.64 -41.88
C GLN A 455 -10.12 0.05 -42.42
N VAL A 456 -11.24 0.28 -41.72
CA VAL A 456 -12.57 -0.24 -42.09
C VAL A 456 -13.49 0.89 -42.54
N ASN A 457 -13.70 0.99 -43.85
CA ASN A 457 -14.51 2.00 -44.50
C ASN A 457 -15.92 1.50 -44.89
N GLY A 458 -16.10 0.19 -45.05
CA GLY A 458 -17.41 -0.43 -45.26
C GLY A 458 -18.15 -0.72 -43.94
N ASN A 459 -19.48 -0.76 -43.97
CA ASN A 459 -20.27 -1.19 -42.82
C ASN A 459 -20.08 -2.69 -42.56
N VAL A 460 -19.92 -3.06 -41.29
CA VAL A 460 -19.67 -4.43 -40.85
C VAL A 460 -20.73 -4.83 -39.82
N THR A 461 -21.41 -5.96 -40.03
CA THR A 461 -22.34 -6.57 -39.06
C THR A 461 -21.97 -8.03 -38.84
N VAL A 462 -21.39 -8.34 -37.67
CA VAL A 462 -20.85 -9.66 -37.33
C VAL A 462 -21.04 -9.99 -35.85
N ASP A 463 -20.88 -11.23 -35.41
CA ASP A 463 -20.85 -11.53 -33.96
C ASP A 463 -19.49 -11.15 -33.35
N ASN A 464 -18.39 -11.59 -33.96
CA ASN A 464 -17.03 -11.38 -33.46
C ASN A 464 -16.19 -10.61 -34.47
N PHE A 465 -15.82 -9.37 -34.12
CA PHE A 465 -14.91 -8.52 -34.88
C PHE A 465 -13.51 -8.59 -34.26
N ASN A 466 -12.52 -9.09 -35.01
CA ASN A 466 -11.14 -9.20 -34.56
C ASN A 466 -10.22 -8.50 -35.55
N ALA A 467 -9.43 -7.53 -35.08
CA ALA A 467 -8.37 -6.90 -35.86
C ALA A 467 -7.02 -7.11 -35.16
N PHE A 468 -6.02 -7.53 -35.91
CA PHE A 468 -4.64 -7.68 -35.47
C PHE A 468 -3.71 -6.99 -36.46
N SER A 469 -2.95 -6.01 -35.97
CA SER A 469 -2.14 -5.12 -36.79
C SER A 469 -0.75 -5.02 -36.20
N ASN A 470 0.30 -5.10 -37.03
CA ASN A 470 1.64 -4.70 -36.60
C ASN A 470 1.92 -3.22 -36.91
N GLY A 471 1.08 -2.55 -37.70
CA GLY A 471 0.99 -1.09 -37.81
C GLY A 471 -0.24 -0.53 -37.08
N ASP A 472 -0.72 0.66 -37.48
CA ASP A 472 -1.86 1.31 -36.84
C ASP A 472 -3.22 0.67 -37.19
N PHE A 473 -4.16 0.70 -36.23
CA PHE A 473 -5.59 0.61 -36.51
C PHE A 473 -6.15 2.03 -36.65
N GLN A 474 -6.47 2.44 -37.87
CA GLN A 474 -6.87 3.81 -38.20
C GLN A 474 -8.39 3.98 -38.17
N LEU A 475 -8.85 5.21 -37.93
CA LEU A 475 -10.26 5.55 -38.05
C LEU A 475 -10.73 5.33 -39.49
N GLY A 476 -11.77 4.52 -39.61
CA GLY A 476 -12.46 4.29 -40.87
C GLY A 476 -13.82 4.98 -40.91
N SER A 477 -14.37 5.08 -42.11
CA SER A 477 -15.68 5.72 -42.32
C SER A 477 -16.88 4.81 -41.98
N GLY A 478 -16.69 3.49 -41.99
CA GLY A 478 -17.73 2.48 -41.82
C GLY A 478 -18.18 2.29 -40.38
N ILE A 479 -19.40 1.77 -40.20
CA ILE A 479 -19.95 1.41 -38.89
C ILE A 479 -19.78 -0.10 -38.66
N VAL A 480 -19.13 -0.46 -37.56
CA VAL A 480 -18.98 -1.82 -37.07
C VAL A 480 -20.04 -2.10 -36.00
N THR A 481 -20.92 -3.07 -36.27
CA THR A 481 -21.88 -3.61 -35.31
C THR A 481 -21.44 -5.03 -34.98
N ALA A 482 -20.89 -5.23 -33.79
CA ALA A 482 -20.43 -6.54 -33.34
C ALA A 482 -20.67 -6.78 -31.85
N ARG A 483 -20.92 -8.05 -31.48
CA ARG A 483 -21.05 -8.45 -30.07
C ARG A 483 -19.72 -8.33 -29.35
N ASP A 484 -18.69 -8.96 -29.90
CA ASP A 484 -17.36 -8.94 -29.32
C ASP A 484 -16.41 -8.23 -30.27
N VAL A 485 -15.73 -7.20 -29.76
CA VAL A 485 -14.77 -6.37 -30.51
C VAL A 485 -13.40 -6.53 -29.88
N THR A 486 -12.44 -7.01 -30.65
CA THR A 486 -11.04 -7.09 -30.26
C THR A 486 -10.16 -6.40 -31.29
N ILE A 487 -9.39 -5.42 -30.87
CA ILE A 487 -8.43 -4.70 -31.71
C ILE A 487 -7.06 -4.76 -31.03
N ASN A 488 -6.08 -5.33 -31.72
CA ASN A 488 -4.71 -5.43 -31.26
C ASN A 488 -3.77 -4.78 -32.28
N SER A 489 -3.21 -3.62 -31.96
CA SER A 489 -2.09 -3.03 -32.69
C SER A 489 -0.81 -3.24 -31.88
N ILE A 490 -0.01 -4.24 -32.25
CA ILE A 490 1.16 -4.67 -31.47
C ILE A 490 2.43 -3.87 -31.78
N GLY A 491 2.43 -3.08 -32.85
CA GLY A 491 3.55 -2.21 -33.25
C GLY A 491 3.15 -0.77 -33.55
N GLY A 492 1.88 -0.40 -33.33
CA GLY A 492 1.37 0.94 -33.65
C GLY A 492 0.32 1.44 -32.67
N ASN A 493 -0.50 2.37 -33.17
CA ASN A 493 -1.55 3.07 -32.44
C ASN A 493 -2.94 2.50 -32.76
N VAL A 494 -3.89 2.75 -31.87
CA VAL A 494 -5.31 2.47 -32.12
C VAL A 494 -6.09 3.77 -32.01
N ALA A 495 -6.88 4.09 -33.03
CA ALA A 495 -7.89 5.13 -32.95
C ALA A 495 -9.27 4.49 -32.93
N PHE A 496 -10.00 4.68 -31.84
CA PHE A 496 -11.29 4.05 -31.58
C PHE A 496 -12.38 5.11 -31.38
N ASP A 497 -13.37 5.14 -32.26
CA ASP A 497 -14.48 6.08 -32.20
C ASP A 497 -15.78 5.33 -31.88
N PHE A 498 -16.40 5.64 -30.74
CA PHE A 498 -17.64 5.00 -30.31
C PHE A 498 -18.81 5.23 -31.29
N SER A 499 -18.77 6.27 -32.14
CA SER A 499 -19.73 6.46 -33.23
C SER A 499 -19.59 5.45 -34.36
N LYS A 500 -18.41 4.83 -34.49
CA LYS A 500 -18.08 3.83 -35.50
C LYS A 500 -18.22 2.41 -34.99
N PHE A 501 -18.36 2.21 -33.68
CA PHE A 501 -18.56 0.90 -33.05
C PHE A 501 -19.88 0.88 -32.29
N ALA A 502 -20.96 0.55 -32.99
CA ALA A 502 -22.33 0.64 -32.47
C ALA A 502 -22.57 -0.30 -31.28
N ASN A 503 -23.43 0.12 -30.36
CA ASN A 503 -23.99 -0.73 -29.32
C ASN A 503 -24.99 -1.73 -29.92
N LEU A 504 -25.06 -2.93 -29.35
CA LEU A 504 -26.00 -3.97 -29.78
C LEU A 504 -27.42 -3.69 -29.30
N ALA A 505 -28.41 -3.96 -30.15
CA ALA A 505 -29.81 -4.01 -29.75
C ALA A 505 -30.02 -5.14 -28.72
N GLY A 506 -30.40 -4.80 -27.49
CA GLY A 506 -30.57 -5.74 -26.37
C GLY A 506 -29.37 -5.82 -25.41
N GLY A 507 -28.26 -5.14 -25.72
CA GLY A 507 -27.07 -5.09 -24.87
C GLY A 507 -26.21 -6.35 -24.85
N GLY A 508 -25.13 -6.32 -24.06
CA GLY A 508 -24.15 -7.39 -23.95
C GLY A 508 -22.84 -7.15 -24.72
N GLY A 509 -21.97 -8.17 -24.69
CA GLY A 509 -20.73 -8.22 -25.47
C GLY A 509 -19.57 -7.40 -24.90
N THR A 510 -18.37 -7.62 -25.44
CA THR A 510 -17.11 -7.10 -24.89
C THR A 510 -16.36 -6.19 -25.87
N ILE A 511 -15.57 -5.25 -25.32
CA ILE A 511 -14.58 -4.48 -26.08
C ILE A 511 -13.20 -4.71 -25.46
N THR A 512 -12.23 -5.08 -26.30
CA THR A 512 -10.82 -5.24 -25.92
C THR A 512 -9.94 -4.47 -26.90
N LEU A 513 -9.20 -3.48 -26.39
CA LEU A 513 -8.34 -2.60 -27.19
C LEU A 513 -6.90 -2.68 -26.69
N ASN A 514 -5.97 -3.08 -27.55
CA ASN A 514 -4.55 -3.12 -27.21
C ASN A 514 -3.76 -2.31 -28.24
N ALA A 515 -2.99 -1.34 -27.79
CA ALA A 515 -2.06 -0.55 -28.60
C ALA A 515 -0.65 -0.65 -28.00
N ASN A 516 0.39 -0.72 -28.83
CA ASN A 516 1.76 -0.60 -28.33
C ASN A 516 2.11 0.87 -28.05
N GLY A 517 1.68 1.76 -28.95
CA GLY A 517 1.81 3.21 -28.81
C GLY A 517 0.63 3.83 -28.07
N SER A 518 -0.08 4.73 -28.73
CA SER A 518 -1.24 5.44 -28.17
C SER A 518 -2.56 4.76 -28.53
N LEU A 519 -3.49 4.76 -27.58
CA LEU A 519 -4.91 4.49 -27.80
C LEU A 519 -5.67 5.83 -27.70
N THR A 520 -6.12 6.34 -28.84
CA THR A 520 -7.01 7.51 -28.89
C THR A 520 -8.45 7.03 -28.91
N ILE A 521 -9.21 7.41 -27.89
CA ILE A 521 -10.64 7.12 -27.77
C ILE A 521 -11.41 8.39 -28.08
N ILE A 522 -12.27 8.34 -29.09
CA ILE A 522 -13.21 9.40 -29.43
C ILE A 522 -14.57 8.98 -28.87
N PRO A 523 -15.01 9.61 -27.76
CA PRO A 523 -16.29 9.30 -27.17
C PRO A 523 -17.47 9.79 -28.03
N ASN A 524 -18.60 9.08 -27.99
CA ASN A 524 -19.83 9.49 -28.67
C ASN A 524 -21.09 9.05 -27.91
N GLY A 525 -22.10 9.91 -27.89
CA GLY A 525 -23.44 9.65 -27.34
C GLY A 525 -23.56 9.83 -25.83
N SER A 526 -24.75 10.17 -25.34
CA SER A 526 -25.03 10.34 -23.90
C SER A 526 -25.66 9.11 -23.25
N ALA A 527 -26.01 8.09 -24.04
CA ALA A 527 -26.64 6.88 -23.52
C ALA A 527 -25.60 5.98 -22.83
N PRO A 528 -25.95 5.33 -21.70
CA PRO A 528 -25.08 4.35 -21.08
C PRO A 528 -24.62 3.29 -22.07
N THR A 529 -23.35 2.92 -22.03
CA THR A 529 -22.88 1.77 -22.80
C THR A 529 -23.63 0.51 -22.36
N THR A 530 -23.97 -0.32 -23.33
CA THR A 530 -24.64 -1.60 -23.10
C THR A 530 -23.64 -2.76 -23.08
N ARG A 531 -22.34 -2.48 -23.16
CA ARG A 531 -21.27 -3.49 -23.14
C ARG A 531 -21.14 -4.10 -21.75
N THR A 532 -20.91 -5.40 -21.65
CA THR A 532 -20.68 -6.06 -20.35
C THR A 532 -19.34 -5.66 -19.75
N SER A 533 -18.31 -5.51 -20.60
CA SER A 533 -16.99 -5.06 -20.15
C SER A 533 -16.21 -4.36 -21.26
N ILE A 534 -15.33 -3.47 -20.82
CA ILE A 534 -14.40 -2.74 -21.68
C ILE A 534 -13.02 -2.84 -21.07
N THR A 535 -12.07 -3.37 -21.84
CA THR A 535 -10.67 -3.47 -21.44
C THR A 535 -9.77 -2.76 -22.45
N ALA A 536 -8.77 -2.03 -21.95
CA ALA A 536 -7.81 -1.35 -22.79
C ALA A 536 -6.40 -1.39 -22.19
N ASN A 537 -5.39 -1.64 -23.03
CA ASN A 537 -3.98 -1.51 -22.67
C ASN A 537 -3.23 -0.71 -23.74
N ALA A 538 -2.50 0.34 -23.35
CA ALA A 538 -1.70 1.14 -24.27
C ALA A 538 -0.49 1.80 -23.60
N GLY A 539 0.49 2.28 -24.36
CA GLY A 539 1.56 3.13 -23.84
C GLY A 539 1.03 4.48 -23.33
N THR A 540 0.06 5.05 -24.04
CA THR A 540 -0.76 6.21 -23.63
C THR A 540 -2.22 5.91 -23.92
N ILE A 541 -3.13 6.27 -23.01
CA ILE A 541 -4.57 6.29 -23.29
C ILE A 541 -5.03 7.73 -23.29
N ASP A 542 -5.62 8.17 -24.41
CA ASP A 542 -6.08 9.54 -24.62
C ASP A 542 -7.55 9.56 -25.03
N PHE A 543 -8.40 10.11 -24.15
CA PHE A 543 -9.79 10.41 -24.46
C PHE A 543 -9.87 11.78 -25.12
N ASN A 544 -9.92 11.77 -26.44
CA ASN A 544 -10.01 12.98 -27.25
C ASN A 544 -11.45 13.50 -27.30
N SER A 545 -11.82 14.29 -26.30
CA SER A 545 -13.10 15.00 -26.24
C SER A 545 -12.89 16.50 -26.11
N SER A 546 -13.50 17.29 -27.00
CA SER A 546 -13.46 18.76 -26.98
C SER A 546 -14.47 19.40 -26.03
N SER A 547 -15.38 18.61 -25.45
CA SER A 547 -16.41 19.04 -24.51
C SER A 547 -16.61 17.98 -23.43
N LEU A 548 -17.29 18.32 -22.34
CA LEU A 548 -17.60 17.36 -21.28
C LEU A 548 -18.37 16.17 -21.85
N PHE A 549 -17.88 14.97 -21.57
CA PHE A 549 -18.48 13.72 -21.99
C PHE A 549 -18.74 12.81 -20.79
N HIS A 550 -19.97 12.31 -20.69
CA HIS A 550 -20.39 11.38 -19.65
C HIS A 550 -20.19 9.94 -20.13
N PHE A 551 -19.05 9.34 -19.77
CA PHE A 551 -18.82 7.93 -20.05
C PHE A 551 -19.54 7.07 -19.02
N ASN A 552 -20.82 6.79 -19.31
CA ASN A 552 -21.67 6.02 -18.42
C ASN A 552 -21.61 4.51 -18.74
N PHE A 553 -21.02 3.74 -17.84
CA PHE A 553 -20.91 2.28 -17.87
C PHE A 553 -21.61 1.63 -16.67
N SER A 554 -22.66 2.26 -16.16
CA SER A 554 -23.43 1.77 -15.01
C SER A 554 -24.04 0.37 -15.21
N ASN A 555 -24.22 -0.05 -16.46
CA ASN A 555 -24.72 -1.37 -16.84
C ASN A 555 -23.61 -2.40 -17.15
N SER A 556 -22.34 -2.01 -17.04
CA SER A 556 -21.20 -2.89 -17.25
C SER A 556 -20.79 -3.58 -15.95
N ASP A 557 -20.25 -4.80 -16.06
CA ASP A 557 -19.68 -5.53 -14.94
C ASP A 557 -18.40 -4.83 -14.44
N PHE A 558 -17.56 -4.37 -15.37
CA PHE A 558 -16.33 -3.62 -15.09
C PHE A 558 -15.79 -2.88 -16.32
N VAL A 559 -15.00 -1.84 -16.06
CA VAL A 559 -14.16 -1.15 -17.05
C VAL A 559 -12.72 -1.16 -16.54
N SER A 560 -11.76 -1.60 -17.34
CA SER A 560 -10.34 -1.69 -16.95
C SER A 560 -9.42 -1.10 -18.01
N LEU A 561 -8.77 0.01 -17.69
CA LEU A 561 -7.89 0.76 -18.60
C LEU A 561 -6.49 0.82 -17.98
N SER A 562 -5.47 0.38 -18.72
CA SER A 562 -4.07 0.38 -18.28
C SER A 562 -3.20 1.14 -19.27
N ALA A 563 -2.60 2.23 -18.80
CA ALA A 563 -1.63 3.01 -19.55
C ALA A 563 -0.19 2.70 -19.09
N GLY A 564 0.77 2.81 -20.00
CA GLY A 564 2.20 2.78 -19.69
C GLY A 564 2.70 4.15 -19.22
N ALA A 565 4.00 4.40 -19.41
CA ALA A 565 4.67 5.63 -18.97
C ALA A 565 4.13 6.92 -19.62
N GLY A 566 3.41 6.80 -20.74
CA GLY A 566 2.78 7.93 -21.41
C GLY A 566 1.48 8.42 -20.74
N GLY A 567 0.99 7.69 -19.74
CA GLY A 567 -0.08 8.15 -18.86
C GLY A 567 -1.49 8.03 -19.45
N PHE A 568 -2.45 8.51 -18.65
CA PHE A 568 -3.88 8.52 -18.97
C PHE A 568 -4.41 9.95 -19.06
N GLN A 569 -5.00 10.31 -20.19
CA GLN A 569 -5.51 11.66 -20.47
C GLN A 569 -7.02 11.60 -20.71
N ALA A 570 -7.81 12.14 -19.79
CA ALA A 570 -9.25 12.26 -19.92
C ALA A 570 -9.80 13.54 -19.26
N PRO A 571 -9.24 14.73 -19.59
CA PRO A 571 -9.53 15.98 -18.88
C PRO A 571 -10.97 16.47 -19.04
N ASN A 572 -11.73 15.94 -20.01
CA ASN A 572 -13.12 16.29 -20.29
C ASN A 572 -14.06 15.06 -20.22
N VAL A 573 -13.68 14.01 -19.48
CA VAL A 573 -14.50 12.80 -19.36
C VAL A 573 -14.86 12.53 -17.91
N GLU A 574 -16.16 12.45 -17.67
CA GLU A 574 -16.74 11.96 -16.43
C GLU A 574 -17.00 10.46 -16.55
N PHE A 575 -16.41 9.67 -15.66
CA PHE A 575 -16.61 8.21 -15.62
C PHE A 575 -17.71 7.86 -14.63
N ILE A 576 -18.83 7.33 -15.11
CA ILE A 576 -20.03 7.04 -14.31
C ILE A 576 -20.31 5.54 -14.32
N GLY A 577 -20.08 4.85 -13.19
CA GLY A 577 -20.39 3.43 -13.07
C GLY A 577 -19.53 2.68 -12.03
N PRO A 578 -19.87 1.41 -11.74
CA PRO A 578 -19.15 0.62 -10.75
C PRO A 578 -17.89 -0.05 -11.34
N ASN A 579 -16.99 -0.50 -10.45
CA ASN A 579 -15.83 -1.33 -10.80
C ASN A 579 -14.89 -0.72 -11.87
N LEU A 580 -14.73 0.60 -11.88
CA LEU A 580 -13.74 1.28 -12.70
C LEU A 580 -12.33 0.96 -12.22
N THR A 581 -11.48 0.48 -13.12
CA THR A 581 -10.05 0.28 -12.88
C THR A 581 -9.24 1.14 -13.82
N LEU A 582 -8.50 2.10 -13.28
CA LEU A 582 -7.53 2.91 -13.99
C LEU A 582 -6.13 2.60 -13.44
N ARG A 583 -5.22 2.13 -14.30
CA ARG A 583 -3.81 1.92 -13.97
C ARG A 583 -2.92 2.71 -14.91
N SER A 584 -1.85 3.28 -14.40
CA SER A 584 -0.91 4.05 -15.20
C SER A 584 0.51 3.97 -14.63
N ASP A 585 1.50 3.69 -15.48
CA ASP A 585 2.92 3.85 -15.10
C ASP A 585 3.34 5.35 -15.08
N GLY A 586 2.52 6.23 -15.66
CA GLY A 586 2.68 7.69 -15.61
C GLY A 586 1.52 8.39 -14.87
N ASP A 587 1.29 9.65 -15.19
CA ASP A 587 0.19 10.44 -14.59
C ASP A 587 -1.20 10.02 -15.09
N ILE A 588 -2.22 10.23 -14.25
CA ILE A 588 -3.63 10.08 -14.60
C ILE A 588 -4.32 11.45 -14.50
N ASN A 589 -4.82 11.96 -15.62
CA ASN A 589 -5.57 13.21 -15.71
C ASN A 589 -7.04 12.92 -16.03
N LEU A 590 -7.96 13.38 -15.17
CA LEU A 590 -9.39 13.10 -15.23
C LEU A 590 -10.19 14.41 -15.17
N PHE A 591 -11.44 14.37 -15.65
CA PHE A 591 -12.43 15.34 -15.24
C PHE A 591 -13.01 14.93 -13.89
N GLU A 592 -13.75 13.82 -13.84
CA GLU A 592 -14.48 13.36 -12.64
C GLU A 592 -14.74 11.84 -12.70
N THR A 593 -14.96 11.24 -11.54
CA THR A 593 -15.43 9.85 -11.40
C THR A 593 -16.62 9.80 -10.43
N GLU A 594 -17.72 9.20 -10.86
CA GLU A 594 -18.96 9.08 -10.10
C GLU A 594 -19.35 7.60 -9.94
N LEU A 595 -19.56 7.18 -8.68
CA LEU A 595 -20.01 5.83 -8.38
C LEU A 595 -21.54 5.76 -8.21
N PRO A 596 -22.18 4.64 -8.60
CA PRO A 596 -23.60 4.44 -8.36
C PRO A 596 -23.95 4.56 -6.87
N SER A 597 -25.08 5.20 -6.56
CA SER A 597 -25.52 5.40 -5.18
C SER A 597 -26.76 4.58 -4.80
N VAL A 598 -26.80 4.11 -3.56
CA VAL A 598 -27.96 3.45 -2.94
C VAL A 598 -28.41 4.30 -1.76
N LYS A 599 -29.67 4.78 -1.79
CA LYS A 599 -30.22 5.73 -0.79
C LYS A 599 -29.35 6.99 -0.63
N GLY A 600 -28.77 7.48 -1.72
CA GLY A 600 -27.90 8.66 -1.73
C GLY A 600 -26.48 8.43 -1.18
N GLN A 601 -26.06 7.18 -0.96
CA GLN A 601 -24.69 6.84 -0.55
C GLN A 601 -23.99 6.07 -1.68
N PRO A 602 -22.79 6.48 -2.11
CA PRO A 602 -22.05 5.79 -3.17
C PRO A 602 -21.66 4.36 -2.76
N VAL A 603 -21.78 3.42 -3.70
CA VAL A 603 -21.33 2.03 -3.54
C VAL A 603 -19.88 1.93 -4.00
N PHE A 604 -18.97 2.08 -3.05
CA PHE A 604 -17.54 2.13 -3.32
C PHE A 604 -17.01 0.84 -3.96
N SER A 605 -16.49 0.99 -5.19
CA SER A 605 -15.89 -0.07 -6.00
C SER A 605 -14.79 0.52 -6.88
N GLY A 606 -14.00 -0.35 -7.53
CA GLY A 606 -12.93 0.09 -8.44
C GLY A 606 -11.59 0.42 -7.77
N LEU A 607 -10.65 0.86 -8.61
CA LEU A 607 -9.27 1.18 -8.26
C LEU A 607 -8.73 2.24 -9.23
N ILE A 608 -8.07 3.27 -8.69
CA ILE A 608 -7.31 4.24 -9.46
C ILE A 608 -5.89 4.24 -8.91
N ASP A 609 -4.93 3.87 -9.73
CA ASP A 609 -3.55 3.59 -9.33
C ASP A 609 -2.55 4.16 -10.35
N ALA A 610 -1.70 5.08 -9.90
CA ALA A 610 -0.71 5.76 -10.73
C ALA A 610 0.69 5.67 -10.13
N HIS A 611 1.68 5.27 -10.93
CA HIS A 611 3.10 5.47 -10.61
C HIS A 611 3.55 6.93 -10.84
N GLY A 612 2.68 7.77 -11.41
CA GLY A 612 2.78 9.21 -11.42
C GLY A 612 1.85 9.89 -10.40
N SER A 613 1.36 11.07 -10.76
CA SER A 613 0.34 11.82 -10.02
C SER A 613 -1.06 11.58 -10.59
N ILE A 614 -2.09 11.83 -9.78
CA ILE A 614 -3.50 11.80 -10.17
C ILE A 614 -4.06 13.22 -10.06
N PHE A 615 -4.64 13.73 -11.14
CA PHE A 615 -5.28 15.04 -11.20
C PHE A 615 -6.71 14.90 -11.71
N ALA A 616 -7.66 15.47 -10.98
CA ALA A 616 -9.06 15.57 -11.37
C ALA A 616 -9.56 17.02 -11.25
N THR A 617 -10.39 17.46 -12.19
CA THR A 617 -11.01 18.79 -12.14
C THR A 617 -12.22 18.81 -11.19
N GLY A 618 -13.00 17.73 -11.14
CA GLY A 618 -14.15 17.52 -10.27
C GLY A 618 -13.85 16.51 -9.15
N ASP A 619 -14.81 15.64 -8.86
CA ASP A 619 -14.72 14.64 -7.79
C ASP A 619 -13.93 13.39 -8.19
N ILE A 620 -13.28 12.76 -7.20
CA ILE A 620 -12.70 11.41 -7.31
C ILE A 620 -13.47 10.47 -6.37
N GLN A 621 -14.11 9.43 -6.92
CA GLN A 621 -14.80 8.38 -6.19
C GLN A 621 -14.31 6.99 -6.64
N THR A 622 -13.76 6.22 -5.71
CA THR A 622 -13.23 4.87 -5.97
C THR A 622 -13.18 4.05 -4.68
N ALA A 623 -12.97 2.74 -4.70
CA ALA A 623 -12.68 2.00 -3.47
C ALA A 623 -11.22 2.18 -3.01
N VAL A 624 -10.28 2.25 -3.95
CA VAL A 624 -8.83 2.36 -3.71
C VAL A 624 -8.26 3.48 -4.57
N LEU A 625 -7.52 4.38 -3.95
CA LEU A 625 -6.86 5.50 -4.61
C LEU A 625 -5.38 5.56 -4.22
N THR A 626 -4.48 5.34 -5.18
CA THR A 626 -3.04 5.27 -4.95
C THR A 626 -2.26 6.07 -6.00
N ALA A 627 -1.32 6.90 -5.56
CA ALA A 627 -0.38 7.61 -6.41
C ALA A 627 1.02 7.60 -5.81
N ASP A 628 2.05 7.36 -6.60
CA ASP A 628 3.44 7.61 -6.17
C ASP A 628 3.78 9.11 -6.14
N GLY A 629 3.02 9.93 -6.89
CA GLY A 629 3.08 11.38 -6.91
C GLY A 629 1.98 12.06 -6.06
N ASN A 630 1.48 13.20 -6.54
CA ASN A 630 0.40 13.95 -5.89
C ASN A 630 -0.98 13.37 -6.24
N ILE A 631 -1.96 13.58 -5.37
CA ILE A 631 -3.38 13.41 -5.67
C ILE A 631 -4.04 14.78 -5.54
N SER A 632 -4.69 15.27 -6.60
CA SER A 632 -5.40 16.55 -6.58
C SER A 632 -6.78 16.41 -7.20
N ALA A 633 -7.80 16.92 -6.53
CA ALA A 633 -9.17 17.04 -7.04
C ALA A 633 -9.68 18.47 -6.84
N GLY A 634 -10.32 19.06 -7.86
CA GLY A 634 -11.01 20.33 -7.68
C GLY A 634 -12.27 20.20 -6.83
N GLY A 635 -12.87 19.01 -6.78
CA GLY A 635 -13.99 18.65 -5.92
C GLY A 635 -13.58 17.80 -4.71
N ASN A 636 -14.39 16.79 -4.38
CA ASN A 636 -14.18 15.86 -3.27
C ASN A 636 -13.24 14.71 -3.65
N ILE A 637 -12.50 14.17 -2.67
CA ILE A 637 -11.79 12.89 -2.80
C ILE A 637 -12.45 11.89 -1.85
N SER A 638 -13.03 10.83 -2.40
CA SER A 638 -13.72 9.79 -1.63
C SER A 638 -13.21 8.40 -2.01
N ALA A 639 -12.46 7.74 -1.10
CA ALA A 639 -12.03 6.36 -1.30
C ALA A 639 -12.19 5.48 -0.06
N HIS A 640 -13.08 4.48 -0.11
CA HIS A 640 -13.53 3.81 1.12
C HIS A 640 -12.51 2.87 1.82
N ARG A 641 -11.47 2.42 1.10
CA ARG A 641 -10.51 1.43 1.63
C ARG A 641 -9.14 2.00 1.95
N ILE A 642 -8.63 2.92 1.14
CA ILE A 642 -7.35 3.58 1.35
C ILE A 642 -7.20 4.76 0.39
N ILE A 643 -6.55 5.84 0.88
CA ILE A 643 -5.99 6.92 0.05
C ILE A 643 -4.50 6.97 0.34
N THR A 644 -3.67 6.77 -0.68
CA THR A 644 -2.21 6.82 -0.53
C THR A 644 -1.59 7.72 -1.58
N ALA A 645 -0.74 8.66 -1.15
CA ALA A 645 0.07 9.48 -2.03
C ALA A 645 1.55 9.43 -1.63
N GLY A 646 2.44 9.49 -2.61
CA GLY A 646 3.86 9.78 -2.35
C GLY A 646 4.18 11.27 -2.23
N GLY A 647 3.33 12.12 -2.82
CA GLY A 647 3.34 13.57 -2.73
C GLY A 647 2.26 14.12 -1.79
N SER A 648 1.62 15.21 -2.18
CA SER A 648 0.51 15.84 -1.43
C SER A 648 -0.86 15.31 -1.87
N ILE A 649 -1.84 15.39 -0.98
CA ILE A 649 -3.25 15.13 -1.24
C ILE A 649 -4.03 16.44 -1.08
N THR A 650 -4.66 16.92 -2.14
CA THR A 650 -5.38 18.19 -2.16
C THR A 650 -6.78 18.02 -2.72
N ALA A 651 -7.79 18.44 -1.99
CA ALA A 651 -9.17 18.52 -2.46
C ALA A 651 -9.69 19.96 -2.29
N GLY A 652 -10.29 20.51 -3.34
CA GLY A 652 -11.09 21.73 -3.22
C GLY A 652 -12.34 21.52 -2.34
N GLY A 653 -12.83 20.28 -2.27
CA GLY A 653 -13.91 19.83 -1.40
C GLY A 653 -13.46 19.09 -0.14
N SER A 654 -14.20 18.04 0.23
CA SER A 654 -13.88 17.16 1.36
C SER A 654 -12.96 16.01 0.95
N ILE A 655 -12.22 15.44 1.91
CA ILE A 655 -11.47 14.20 1.73
C ILE A 655 -12.04 13.14 2.69
N SER A 656 -12.39 11.96 2.18
CA SER A 656 -12.96 10.86 2.94
C SER A 656 -12.37 9.52 2.55
N SER A 657 -11.69 8.83 3.49
CA SER A 657 -11.17 7.48 3.25
C SER A 657 -12.11 6.35 3.70
N GLY A 658 -13.37 6.66 4.03
CA GLY A 658 -14.34 5.68 4.54
C GLY A 658 -13.80 4.92 5.75
N SER A 659 -13.61 3.60 5.62
CA SER A 659 -13.05 2.74 6.68
C SER A 659 -11.51 2.71 6.71
N GLY A 660 -10.87 3.15 5.63
CA GLY A 660 -9.43 3.06 5.40
C GLY A 660 -8.59 4.18 6.00
N PRO A 661 -7.26 4.03 6.03
CA PRO A 661 -6.36 5.12 6.39
C PRO A 661 -6.14 6.09 5.22
N ILE A 662 -5.64 7.29 5.56
CA ILE A 662 -4.99 8.21 4.64
C ILE A 662 -3.49 8.17 4.91
N GLU A 663 -2.68 7.86 3.90
CA GLU A 663 -1.25 7.64 4.04
C GLU A 663 -0.44 8.51 3.08
N LEU A 664 0.52 9.24 3.64
CA LEU A 664 1.57 9.91 2.88
C LEU A 664 2.85 9.07 2.97
N ARG A 665 3.10 8.28 1.94
CA ARG A 665 4.24 7.35 1.89
C ARG A 665 5.43 8.03 1.23
N SER A 666 6.51 8.26 1.96
CA SER A 666 7.74 8.74 1.32
C SER A 666 8.29 7.66 0.37
N GLY A 667 8.20 7.91 -0.94
CA GLY A 667 9.01 7.24 -1.95
C GLY A 667 10.45 7.75 -1.93
N VAL A 668 11.18 7.66 -3.05
CA VAL A 668 12.56 8.21 -3.21
C VAL A 668 12.63 9.75 -3.00
N VAL A 669 11.50 10.42 -2.77
CA VAL A 669 11.40 11.87 -2.50
C VAL A 669 11.61 12.15 -1.00
N VAL A 670 12.54 13.08 -0.72
CA VAL A 670 13.12 13.37 0.61
C VAL A 670 12.16 14.08 1.58
N HIS A 671 10.95 14.47 1.16
CA HIS A 671 9.97 15.10 2.06
C HIS A 671 8.55 14.56 1.79
N PRO A 672 7.83 14.06 2.82
CA PRO A 672 6.42 13.71 2.68
C PRO A 672 5.58 14.97 2.37
N GLY A 673 4.56 14.84 1.52
CA GLY A 673 3.69 15.95 1.12
C GLY A 673 2.72 16.44 2.21
N ASN A 674 1.75 17.27 1.84
CA ASN A 674 0.74 17.83 2.74
C ASN A 674 -0.65 17.23 2.44
N VAL A 675 -1.57 17.34 3.41
CA VAL A 675 -3.00 17.05 3.19
C VAL A 675 -3.80 18.35 3.31
N SER A 676 -4.56 18.70 2.27
CA SER A 676 -5.38 19.90 2.23
C SER A 676 -6.81 19.58 1.80
N ALA A 677 -7.79 19.83 2.67
CA ALA A 677 -9.22 19.72 2.36
C ALA A 677 -9.89 21.10 2.50
N GLY A 678 -10.60 21.54 1.46
CA GLY A 678 -11.37 22.79 1.50
C GLY A 678 -12.53 22.75 2.50
N PHE A 679 -13.12 21.57 2.73
CA PHE A 679 -14.18 21.35 3.71
C PHE A 679 -13.75 20.33 4.78
N ASP A 680 -14.44 19.21 4.93
CA ASP A 680 -14.18 18.23 5.99
C ASP A 680 -13.11 17.21 5.58
N LEU A 681 -12.42 16.66 6.57
CA LEU A 681 -11.46 15.56 6.43
C LEU A 681 -11.87 14.39 7.32
N PHE A 682 -12.26 13.27 6.72
CA PHE A 682 -12.65 12.04 7.42
C PHE A 682 -11.71 10.90 7.07
N ALA A 683 -11.06 10.31 8.08
CA ALA A 683 -10.17 9.17 7.90
C ALA A 683 -10.49 8.03 8.85
N GLY A 684 -11.26 7.03 8.42
CA GLY A 684 -11.72 5.96 9.30
C GLY A 684 -10.63 5.05 9.83
N GLY A 685 -9.48 4.94 9.16
CA GLY A 685 -8.33 4.15 9.59
C GLY A 685 -7.18 4.95 10.19
N GLY A 686 -7.33 6.27 10.32
CA GLY A 686 -6.29 7.18 10.80
C GLY A 686 -5.55 7.90 9.67
N ILE A 687 -4.78 8.91 10.04
CA ILE A 687 -3.96 9.71 9.11
C ILE A 687 -2.49 9.50 9.46
N PHE A 688 -1.72 8.95 8.54
CA PHE A 688 -0.32 8.61 8.74
C PHE A 688 0.56 9.30 7.72
N SER A 689 1.65 9.89 8.20
CA SER A 689 2.70 10.43 7.35
C SER A 689 4.06 9.95 7.82
N GLY A 690 5.09 10.09 6.99
CA GLY A 690 6.49 9.84 7.35
C GLY A 690 7.04 10.74 8.47
N GLY A 691 6.22 11.55 9.14
CA GLY A 691 6.60 12.51 10.17
C GLY A 691 6.74 13.95 9.63
N PRO A 692 7.17 14.89 10.47
CA PRO A 692 7.37 16.28 10.07
C PRO A 692 8.34 16.38 8.89
N PRO A 693 8.14 17.34 7.96
CA PRO A 693 7.34 18.56 8.12
C PRO A 693 5.87 18.50 7.62
N THR A 694 5.24 17.33 7.53
CA THR A 694 3.85 17.23 7.01
C THR A 694 2.86 18.16 7.71
N THR A 695 2.07 18.88 6.89
CA THR A 695 0.99 19.76 7.35
C THR A 695 -0.36 19.23 6.89
N ILE A 696 -1.32 19.20 7.82
CA ILE A 696 -2.75 19.03 7.52
C ILE A 696 -3.42 20.40 7.59
N THR A 697 -4.16 20.77 6.56
CA THR A 697 -5.03 21.96 6.53
C THR A 697 -6.46 21.56 6.15
N VAL A 698 -7.43 21.91 7.00
CA VAL A 698 -8.84 21.56 6.82
C VAL A 698 -9.69 22.79 7.06
N GLY A 699 -10.51 23.18 6.07
CA GLY A 699 -11.42 24.33 6.21
C GLY A 699 -12.57 24.06 7.19
N GLY A 700 -13.09 22.83 7.20
CA GLY A 700 -14.16 22.34 8.06
C GLY A 700 -13.64 21.56 9.27
N ASN A 701 -14.21 20.37 9.49
CA ASN A 701 -13.92 19.48 10.62
C ASN A 701 -12.97 18.35 10.21
N LEU A 702 -12.16 17.90 11.17
CA LEU A 702 -11.31 16.71 11.02
C LEU A 702 -11.82 15.61 11.94
N SER A 703 -12.06 14.41 11.40
CA SER A 703 -12.35 13.24 12.22
C SER A 703 -11.52 12.02 11.82
N ALA A 704 -10.80 11.47 12.81
CA ALA A 704 -9.94 10.32 12.63
C ALA A 704 -9.79 9.55 13.97
N PRO A 705 -9.48 8.25 13.95
CA PRO A 705 -9.11 7.52 15.16
C PRO A 705 -7.75 7.97 15.70
N GLY A 706 -6.81 8.40 14.86
CA GLY A 706 -5.52 8.95 15.29
C GLY A 706 -4.80 9.65 14.14
N LEU A 707 -3.73 10.38 14.50
CA LEU A 707 -2.94 11.15 13.54
C LEU A 707 -1.44 11.08 13.86
N VAL A 708 -0.62 11.04 12.81
CA VAL A 708 0.84 11.19 12.87
C VAL A 708 1.30 12.19 11.82
N VAL A 709 1.42 13.46 12.21
CA VAL A 709 1.74 14.59 11.32
C VAL A 709 2.48 15.70 12.04
N GLY A 710 3.26 16.51 11.33
CA GLY A 710 4.00 17.61 11.96
C GLY A 710 3.09 18.72 12.51
N THR A 711 2.25 19.27 11.64
CA THR A 711 1.40 20.45 11.92
C THR A 711 -0.04 20.22 11.49
N VAL A 712 -1.00 20.69 12.29
CA VAL A 712 -2.44 20.54 12.04
C VAL A 712 -3.15 21.89 12.18
N PHE A 713 -3.82 22.33 11.10
CA PHE A 713 -4.69 23.50 11.07
C PHE A 713 -6.11 23.09 10.66
N VAL A 714 -7.09 23.28 11.54
CA VAL A 714 -8.49 22.93 11.31
C VAL A 714 -9.38 24.11 11.67
N GLY A 715 -10.23 24.55 10.72
CA GLY A 715 -11.15 25.66 10.95
C GLY A 715 -12.25 25.33 11.97
N GLY A 716 -12.76 24.09 11.95
CA GLY A 716 -13.81 23.57 12.83
C GLY A 716 -13.29 22.68 13.98
N GLU A 717 -14.00 21.59 14.23
CA GLU A 717 -13.66 20.62 15.28
C GLU A 717 -12.62 19.59 14.81
N ILE A 718 -11.64 19.29 15.66
CA ILE A 718 -10.86 18.05 15.59
C ILE A 718 -11.53 17.02 16.50
N LYS A 719 -12.05 15.94 15.92
CA LYS A 719 -12.63 14.81 16.64
C LYS A 719 -11.73 13.57 16.53
N ILE A 720 -11.06 13.24 17.63
CA ILE A 720 -10.28 12.00 17.75
C ILE A 720 -11.14 10.93 18.39
N ALA A 721 -11.60 9.98 17.59
CA ALA A 721 -12.51 8.94 18.03
C ALA A 721 -12.34 7.68 17.20
N ASN A 722 -12.33 6.52 17.86
CA ASN A 722 -12.39 5.23 17.16
C ASN A 722 -13.83 4.95 16.67
N ILE A 723 -14.21 5.59 15.57
CA ILE A 723 -15.57 5.56 15.01
C ILE A 723 -15.85 4.24 14.26
N THR A 724 -14.80 3.62 13.71
CA THR A 724 -14.88 2.45 12.80
C THR A 724 -14.44 1.13 13.45
N GLY A 725 -13.95 1.15 14.69
CA GLY A 725 -13.38 -0.01 15.38
C GLY A 725 -11.91 -0.29 15.06
N THR A 726 -11.25 0.55 14.26
CA THR A 726 -9.82 0.43 13.93
C THR A 726 -8.94 0.95 15.07
N SER A 727 -7.92 0.19 15.46
CA SER A 727 -7.02 0.58 16.55
C SER A 727 -6.04 1.69 16.13
N VAL A 728 -6.42 2.96 16.35
CA VAL A 728 -5.51 4.08 16.61
C VAL A 728 -6.24 5.07 17.52
N SER A 729 -5.60 5.68 18.51
CA SER A 729 -6.25 6.66 19.41
C SER A 729 -5.32 7.80 19.85
N THR A 730 -4.14 7.91 19.24
CA THR A 730 -3.09 8.83 19.67
C THR A 730 -2.89 9.95 18.65
N VAL A 731 -2.54 11.13 19.15
CA VAL A 731 -2.22 12.31 18.37
C VAL A 731 -0.73 12.57 18.45
N PHE A 732 -0.01 12.34 17.36
CA PHE A 732 1.40 12.73 17.22
C PHE A 732 1.48 13.98 16.36
N ALA A 733 1.73 15.13 16.98
CA ALA A 733 1.91 16.42 16.31
C ALA A 733 2.69 17.41 17.17
N ASN A 734 3.37 18.35 16.52
CA ASN A 734 4.13 19.41 17.19
C ASN A 734 3.30 20.69 17.33
N THR A 735 2.43 20.98 16.36
CA THR A 735 1.58 22.16 16.39
C THR A 735 0.16 21.82 15.97
N ILE A 736 -0.81 22.19 16.80
CA ILE A 736 -2.25 21.97 16.57
C ILE A 736 -2.98 23.30 16.76
N THR A 737 -3.72 23.71 15.74
CA THR A 737 -4.67 24.82 15.80
C THR A 737 -6.05 24.33 15.36
N ALA A 738 -7.07 24.49 16.20
CA ALA A 738 -8.42 24.03 15.91
C ALA A 738 -9.50 24.93 16.53
N GLY A 739 -10.68 25.03 15.92
CA GLY A 739 -11.85 25.69 16.52
C GLY A 739 -12.24 25.04 17.86
N SER A 740 -12.32 23.71 17.88
CA SER A 740 -12.48 22.89 19.10
C SER A 740 -11.77 21.55 18.94
N ILE A 741 -11.49 20.88 20.05
CA ILE A 741 -10.93 19.53 20.07
C ILE A 741 -11.79 18.64 20.97
N LEU A 742 -12.30 17.55 20.41
CA LEU A 742 -13.03 16.50 21.10
C LEU A 742 -12.23 15.19 21.07
N MET A 743 -11.83 14.71 22.24
CA MET A 743 -11.08 13.48 22.43
C MET A 743 -12.00 12.40 23.02
N VAL A 744 -12.28 11.34 22.27
CA VAL A 744 -13.15 10.23 22.70
C VAL A 744 -12.31 8.98 22.95
N ASN A 745 -12.11 8.61 24.21
CA ASN A 745 -11.27 7.47 24.62
C ASN A 745 -9.82 7.51 24.08
N ALA A 746 -9.29 8.69 23.86
CA ALA A 746 -7.97 8.90 23.27
C ALA A 746 -6.87 9.02 24.35
N PRO A 747 -5.79 8.20 24.31
CA PRO A 747 -4.78 8.15 25.37
C PRO A 747 -3.86 9.36 25.48
N ALA A 748 -3.50 10.06 24.39
CA ALA A 748 -2.40 11.03 24.48
C ALA A 748 -2.25 11.99 23.29
N PHE A 749 -1.65 13.13 23.61
CA PHE A 749 -0.91 14.00 22.70
C PHE A 749 0.60 13.78 22.89
N PHE A 750 1.33 13.57 21.80
CA PHE A 750 2.79 13.47 21.80
C PHE A 750 3.41 14.38 20.73
N PRO A 751 4.46 15.14 21.07
CA PRO A 751 5.34 15.71 20.06
C PRO A 751 6.08 14.58 19.30
N ILE A 752 6.48 14.85 18.06
CA ILE A 752 7.19 13.86 17.24
C ILE A 752 8.69 13.95 17.50
N TYR A 753 9.24 12.88 18.08
CA TYR A 753 10.66 12.76 18.38
C TYR A 753 11.40 12.38 17.10
N LEU A 754 12.42 13.15 16.74
CA LEU A 754 13.34 12.76 15.68
C LEU A 754 14.39 11.78 16.23
N PRO A 755 14.82 10.77 15.46
CA PRO A 755 15.90 9.87 15.89
C PRO A 755 17.18 10.66 16.21
N SER A 756 17.84 10.31 17.31
CA SER A 756 19.15 10.88 17.62
C SER A 756 20.19 10.43 16.59
N THR A 757 20.95 11.37 16.05
CA THR A 757 22.10 11.12 15.16
C THR A 757 23.44 11.08 15.90
N ASP A 758 23.46 11.58 17.14
CA ASP A 758 24.65 11.74 17.99
C ASP A 758 24.72 10.73 19.15
N GLN A 759 23.78 9.78 19.19
CA GLN A 759 23.59 8.82 20.28
C GLN A 759 23.39 9.46 21.66
N ASN A 760 22.85 10.68 21.72
CA ASN A 760 22.35 11.31 22.95
C ASN A 760 20.83 11.14 23.07
N GLY A 761 20.31 11.19 24.30
CA GLY A 761 18.90 11.31 24.54
C GLY A 761 18.31 12.55 23.83
N VAL A 762 17.10 12.41 23.33
CA VAL A 762 16.42 13.39 22.49
C VAL A 762 15.60 14.32 23.37
N THR A 763 15.83 15.62 23.22
CA THR A 763 14.93 16.67 23.70
C THR A 763 13.76 16.78 22.71
N PRO A 764 12.50 16.67 23.14
CA PRO A 764 11.35 16.77 22.24
C PRO A 764 11.26 18.17 21.62
N PRO A 765 10.71 18.31 20.41
CA PRO A 765 10.41 19.61 19.85
C PRO A 765 9.31 20.32 20.66
N ASP A 766 9.16 21.62 20.41
CA ASP A 766 8.10 22.42 21.01
C ASP A 766 6.72 21.87 20.61
N PHE A 767 5.85 21.69 21.62
CA PHE A 767 4.47 21.29 21.46
C PHE A 767 3.55 22.49 21.70
N THR A 768 2.85 22.93 20.66
CA THR A 768 1.89 24.03 20.75
C THR A 768 0.49 23.55 20.40
N LEU A 769 -0.47 23.78 21.29
CA LEU A 769 -1.89 23.54 21.06
C LEU A 769 -2.66 24.83 21.30
N THR A 770 -3.34 25.31 20.26
CA THR A 770 -4.22 26.48 20.31
C THR A 770 -5.63 26.05 19.92
N THR A 771 -6.60 26.23 20.80
CA THR A 771 -7.99 25.88 20.50
C THR A 771 -9.03 26.74 21.20
N GLY A 772 -10.25 26.79 20.65
CA GLY A 772 -11.39 27.37 21.34
C GLY A 772 -11.71 26.61 22.62
N SER A 773 -11.89 25.30 22.52
CA SER A 773 -12.15 24.39 23.65
C SER A 773 -11.49 23.03 23.46
N LEU A 774 -11.02 22.43 24.55
CA LEU A 774 -10.58 21.04 24.60
C LEU A 774 -11.56 20.28 25.50
N THR A 775 -12.07 19.14 25.04
CA THR A 775 -12.98 18.30 25.81
C THR A 775 -12.65 16.83 25.60
N SER A 776 -12.64 16.08 26.70
CA SER A 776 -12.35 14.65 26.69
C SER A 776 -13.50 13.86 27.28
N VAL A 777 -13.87 12.74 26.64
CA VAL A 777 -14.98 11.87 27.06
C VAL A 777 -14.58 10.41 27.07
N GLY A 778 -15.11 9.67 28.05
CA GLY A 778 -14.89 8.24 28.24
C GLY A 778 -13.79 7.88 29.26
N PRO A 779 -13.58 6.58 29.54
CA PRO A 779 -12.62 6.11 30.56
C PRO A 779 -11.14 6.44 30.31
N ARG A 780 -10.77 6.86 29.10
CA ARG A 780 -9.38 7.22 28.76
C ARG A 780 -9.30 8.72 28.45
N ILE A 781 -8.82 9.49 29.43
CA ILE A 781 -8.55 10.93 29.30
C ILE A 781 -7.09 11.14 28.88
N PRO A 782 -6.82 11.96 27.85
CA PRO A 782 -5.50 12.08 27.25
C PRO A 782 -4.46 12.69 28.19
N ILE A 783 -3.23 12.20 28.10
CA ILE A 783 -2.04 12.85 28.66
C ILE A 783 -1.37 13.77 27.64
N VAL A 784 -0.58 14.74 28.10
CA VAL A 784 0.43 15.42 27.30
C VAL A 784 1.81 15.04 27.84
N ASN A 785 2.64 14.42 27.02
CA ASN A 785 3.97 13.96 27.45
C ASN A 785 5.05 14.46 26.47
N ALA A 786 5.86 15.40 26.95
CA ALA A 786 7.05 15.91 26.30
C ALA A 786 8.29 15.65 27.18
N ASN A 787 8.43 14.43 27.71
CA ASN A 787 9.61 14.04 28.49
C ASN A 787 10.82 13.84 27.58
N GLY A 788 12.01 14.28 28.01
CA GLY A 788 13.27 13.96 27.34
C GLY A 788 13.55 12.46 27.38
N THR A 789 14.11 11.91 26.30
CA THR A 789 14.49 10.49 26.32
C THR A 789 15.75 10.27 27.16
N SER A 790 15.83 9.09 27.76
CA SER A 790 17.01 8.68 28.52
C SER A 790 18.25 8.61 27.62
N ALA A 791 19.43 8.75 28.24
CA ALA A 791 20.70 8.50 27.58
C ALA A 791 20.76 7.06 27.02
N PHE A 792 21.42 6.90 25.88
CA PHE A 792 21.69 5.61 25.25
C PHE A 792 22.74 4.82 26.03
N SER A 793 22.82 3.51 25.78
CA SER A 793 23.75 2.57 26.41
C SER A 793 25.22 2.74 25.97
N ASN A 794 25.71 3.98 25.86
CA ASN A 794 27.12 4.29 25.60
C ASN A 794 27.70 5.22 26.70
N PRO A 795 29.03 5.24 26.91
CA PRO A 795 29.66 6.02 27.98
C PRO A 795 29.64 7.56 27.82
N ASN A 796 29.36 8.07 26.63
CA ASN A 796 29.40 9.51 26.34
C ASN A 796 28.00 10.09 26.08
N SER A 797 26.94 9.29 26.26
CA SER A 797 25.57 9.67 25.96
C SER A 797 25.02 10.55 27.06
N ASN A 798 24.58 11.75 26.69
CA ASN A 798 23.86 12.65 27.57
C ASN A 798 22.35 12.40 27.44
N PRO A 799 21.56 12.51 28.52
CA PRO A 799 20.10 12.45 28.43
C PRO A 799 19.50 13.70 27.78
N GLY A 800 18.32 13.55 27.17
CA GLY A 800 17.54 14.67 26.63
C GLY A 800 16.89 15.51 27.73
N SER A 801 16.63 16.79 27.46
CA SER A 801 15.83 17.65 28.35
C SER A 801 14.34 17.45 28.11
N GLY A 802 13.49 17.83 29.07
CA GLY A 802 12.06 17.96 28.83
C GLY A 802 11.77 19.02 27.76
N GLY A 803 10.71 18.83 26.98
CA GLY A 803 10.31 19.74 25.92
C GLY A 803 9.58 21.00 26.43
N ASN A 804 9.26 21.90 25.51
CA ASN A 804 8.43 23.07 25.79
C ASN A 804 6.99 22.80 25.35
N ILE A 805 6.05 22.92 26.29
CA ILE A 805 4.61 22.78 26.07
C ILE A 805 3.96 24.17 26.16
N SER A 806 3.15 24.53 25.16
CA SER A 806 2.32 25.73 25.14
C SER A 806 0.87 25.35 24.84
N LEU A 807 -0.01 25.51 25.82
CA LEU A 807 -1.45 25.26 25.70
C LEU A 807 -2.20 26.59 25.78
N ILE A 808 -2.95 26.94 24.74
CA ILE A 808 -3.77 28.14 24.64
C ILE A 808 -5.22 27.73 24.39
N VAL A 809 -6.10 27.97 25.36
CA VAL A 809 -7.52 27.54 25.32
C VAL A 809 -8.43 28.74 25.59
N ASN A 810 -9.45 28.98 24.76
CA ASN A 810 -10.37 30.12 24.96
C ASN A 810 -11.47 29.85 25.99
N THR A 811 -11.71 28.60 26.38
CA THR A 811 -12.57 28.23 27.50
C THR A 811 -11.75 28.02 28.78
N GLY A 812 -12.15 27.10 29.66
CA GLY A 812 -11.32 26.61 30.75
C GLY A 812 -10.50 25.38 30.37
N LEU A 813 -9.67 24.93 31.32
CA LEU A 813 -8.93 23.67 31.26
C LEU A 813 -8.96 22.96 32.61
N ILE A 814 -9.31 21.68 32.61
CA ILE A 814 -9.25 20.80 33.78
C ILE A 814 -8.19 19.72 33.54
N VAL A 815 -7.19 19.64 34.43
CA VAL A 815 -6.21 18.56 34.47
C VAL A 815 -6.57 17.62 35.62
N GLY A 816 -7.17 16.48 35.31
CA GLY A 816 -7.66 15.52 36.29
C GLY A 816 -8.20 14.22 35.67
N PRO A 817 -8.55 13.20 36.48
CA PRO A 817 -8.98 11.88 35.99
C PRO A 817 -10.29 11.92 35.18
N GLN A 818 -11.09 12.98 35.36
CA GLN A 818 -12.33 13.27 34.63
C GLN A 818 -12.28 14.64 33.94
N GLY A 819 -11.08 15.20 33.76
CA GLY A 819 -10.87 16.51 33.14
C GLY A 819 -10.70 16.43 31.62
N ASP A 820 -10.18 17.52 31.06
CA ASP A 820 -9.82 17.63 29.65
C ASP A 820 -8.50 16.90 29.36
N LEU A 821 -7.58 16.93 30.31
CA LEU A 821 -6.31 16.19 30.31
C LEU A 821 -6.15 15.44 31.62
N SER A 822 -5.52 14.26 31.62
CA SER A 822 -5.27 13.50 32.85
C SER A 822 -3.96 13.89 33.54
N SER A 823 -2.92 14.20 32.75
CA SER A 823 -1.65 14.73 33.26
C SER A 823 -0.85 15.44 32.16
N ILE A 824 0.11 16.27 32.59
CA ILE A 824 1.05 16.98 31.71
C ILE A 824 2.45 16.81 32.27
N THR A 825 3.37 16.29 31.46
CA THR A 825 4.77 16.06 31.87
C THR A 825 5.79 16.55 30.84
N ALA A 826 6.79 17.28 31.32
CA ALA A 826 7.96 17.73 30.56
C ALA A 826 9.25 17.45 31.36
N ASN A 827 9.42 16.21 31.81
CA ASN A 827 10.53 15.79 32.64
C ASN A 827 11.80 15.54 31.81
N GLY A 828 12.98 15.78 32.39
CA GLY A 828 14.25 15.40 31.78
C GLY A 828 14.47 13.88 31.73
N GLY A 829 15.24 13.44 30.74
CA GLY A 829 15.62 12.04 30.52
C GLY A 829 16.58 11.50 31.58
N ASN A 830 16.56 10.19 31.77
CA ASN A 830 17.40 9.52 32.78
C ASN A 830 18.82 9.24 32.26
N PHE A 831 19.78 9.15 33.18
CA PHE A 831 21.16 8.73 32.90
C PHE A 831 21.29 7.30 32.31
N ASN A 832 22.47 6.97 31.78
CA ASN A 832 22.86 5.62 31.35
C ASN A 832 23.89 4.97 32.31
N PHE A 833 23.81 3.65 32.52
CA PHE A 833 24.80 2.85 33.24
C PHE A 833 26.10 2.76 32.41
N GLY A 834 27.13 3.51 32.85
CA GLY A 834 28.46 3.48 32.27
C GLY A 834 28.89 4.75 31.53
N GLY A 835 28.06 5.80 31.50
CA GLY A 835 28.41 7.07 30.86
C GLY A 835 28.46 8.32 31.72
N ALA A 836 28.76 9.47 31.09
CA ALA A 836 28.85 10.77 31.76
C ALA A 836 27.62 11.01 32.65
N TYR A 837 27.83 10.94 33.96
CA TYR A 837 26.77 10.86 34.97
C TYR A 837 25.97 12.17 35.05
N GLY A 838 24.92 12.31 34.24
CA GLY A 838 24.01 13.46 34.21
C GLY A 838 22.53 13.05 34.13
N GLY A 839 21.64 13.92 34.59
CA GLY A 839 20.18 13.85 34.40
C GLY A 839 19.73 15.00 33.51
N GLY A 840 18.76 14.77 32.62
CA GLY A 840 18.26 15.81 31.72
C GLY A 840 17.61 16.97 32.49
N ASN A 841 17.56 18.16 31.90
CA ASN A 841 16.86 19.30 32.50
C ASN A 841 15.33 19.07 32.44
N GLY A 842 14.60 19.62 33.41
CA GLY A 842 13.16 19.81 33.28
C GLY A 842 12.83 20.77 32.13
N GLY A 843 11.68 20.58 31.49
CA GLY A 843 11.20 21.41 30.39
C GLY A 843 10.36 22.60 30.85
N ALA A 844 9.63 23.20 29.91
CA ALA A 844 8.71 24.31 30.18
C ALA A 844 7.26 23.91 29.90
N ILE A 845 6.34 24.26 30.79
CA ILE A 845 4.89 24.05 30.62
C ILE A 845 4.20 25.41 30.78
N ASN A 846 3.66 25.94 29.68
CA ASN A 846 2.92 27.20 29.66
C ASN A 846 1.46 26.92 29.31
N ILE A 847 0.55 27.23 30.24
CA ILE A 847 -0.90 27.07 30.05
C ILE A 847 -1.54 28.44 30.18
N THR A 848 -2.22 28.88 29.12
CA THR A 848 -3.05 30.07 29.11
C THR A 848 -4.48 29.69 28.75
N ALA A 849 -5.42 29.95 29.66
CA ALA A 849 -6.84 29.74 29.44
C ALA A 849 -7.58 31.07 29.62
N ALA A 850 -8.53 31.41 28.74
CA ALA A 850 -9.35 32.61 29.00
C ALA A 850 -10.32 32.37 30.16
N GLY A 851 -10.87 31.16 30.26
CA GLY A 851 -11.69 30.67 31.37
C GLY A 851 -10.88 30.05 32.51
N PRO A 852 -11.54 29.24 33.38
CA PRO A 852 -10.92 28.75 34.61
C PRO A 852 -9.89 27.64 34.37
N ILE A 853 -8.89 27.53 35.24
CA ILE A 853 -7.91 26.43 35.24
C ILE A 853 -8.07 25.62 36.53
N THR A 854 -8.30 24.31 36.43
CA THR A 854 -8.39 23.41 37.58
C THR A 854 -7.34 22.30 37.49
N ILE A 855 -6.53 22.11 38.52
CA ILE A 855 -5.48 21.09 38.60
C ILE A 855 -5.82 20.09 39.72
N ASP A 856 -6.45 18.99 39.34
CA ASP A 856 -6.84 17.86 40.20
C ASP A 856 -5.88 16.66 40.07
N SER A 857 -4.89 16.74 39.17
CA SER A 857 -3.84 15.74 38.99
C SER A 857 -2.46 16.37 38.79
N PRO A 858 -1.37 15.60 39.02
CA PRO A 858 -0.04 16.19 39.00
C PRO A 858 0.40 16.76 37.65
N ILE A 859 1.12 17.88 37.70
CA ILE A 859 1.89 18.45 36.58
C ILE A 859 3.37 18.45 36.96
N GLU A 860 4.23 17.96 36.06
CA GLU A 860 5.67 17.78 36.33
C GLU A 860 6.56 18.30 35.21
N ALA A 861 7.59 19.06 35.58
CA ALA A 861 8.67 19.47 34.70
C ALA A 861 10.02 19.33 35.42
N VAL A 862 10.30 18.15 35.97
CA VAL A 862 11.45 17.91 36.86
C VAL A 862 12.68 17.39 36.10
N SER A 863 13.87 17.54 36.69
CA SER A 863 15.11 16.99 36.15
C SER A 863 15.11 15.45 36.15
N GLY A 864 15.86 14.85 35.23
CA GLY A 864 16.00 13.40 35.09
C GLY A 864 16.59 12.70 36.31
N ARG A 865 16.41 11.37 36.40
CA ARG A 865 17.04 10.57 37.46
C ARG A 865 18.56 10.56 37.29
N VAL A 866 19.28 10.34 38.40
CA VAL A 866 20.73 10.15 38.49
C VAL A 866 21.06 8.89 39.32
N LEU A 867 22.18 8.23 39.03
CA LEU A 867 22.60 6.96 39.66
C LEU A 867 23.14 7.13 41.08
N ASP A 868 24.03 8.10 41.26
CA ASP A 868 24.81 8.28 42.49
C ASP A 868 23.96 9.04 43.52
N GLY A 869 23.76 8.38 44.67
CA GLY A 869 23.10 8.94 45.85
C GLY A 869 23.79 10.17 46.45
N SER A 870 24.85 10.74 45.88
CA SER A 870 25.44 12.00 46.32
C SER A 870 25.38 13.13 45.28
N ARG A 871 25.07 12.83 44.01
CA ARG A 871 25.15 13.82 42.91
C ARG A 871 23.84 14.52 42.61
N THR A 872 23.95 15.77 42.14
CA THR A 872 22.86 16.60 41.64
C THR A 872 23.11 16.88 40.16
N ALA A 873 22.09 16.78 39.31
CA ALA A 873 22.21 17.04 37.88
C ALA A 873 20.86 17.42 37.25
N GLY A 874 20.95 18.15 36.13
CA GLY A 874 19.80 18.72 35.44
C GLY A 874 19.19 19.90 36.20
N ASN A 875 18.84 20.94 35.49
CA ASN A 875 18.10 22.07 36.06
C ASN A 875 16.64 21.67 36.27
N GLY A 876 15.98 22.27 37.27
CA GLY A 876 14.52 22.28 37.35
C GLY A 876 13.90 22.93 36.11
N GLY A 877 12.65 22.59 35.83
CA GLY A 877 11.86 23.16 34.74
C GLY A 877 11.09 24.41 35.16
N ALA A 878 10.24 24.88 34.25
CA ALA A 878 9.37 26.04 34.45
C ALA A 878 7.90 25.69 34.18
N ILE A 879 7.00 26.03 35.11
CA ILE A 879 5.56 25.79 34.97
C ILE A 879 4.82 27.11 35.17
N LYS A 880 4.14 27.58 34.14
CA LYS A 880 3.39 28.85 34.13
C LYS A 880 1.93 28.61 33.79
N LEU A 881 1.04 28.94 34.71
CA LEU A 881 -0.40 28.88 34.54
C LEU A 881 -0.98 30.30 34.54
N ASN A 882 -1.80 30.64 33.55
CA ASN A 882 -2.41 31.95 33.39
C ASN A 882 -3.89 31.83 33.03
N SER A 883 -4.80 32.07 33.98
CA SER A 883 -6.22 32.26 33.69
C SER A 883 -6.48 33.74 33.44
N VAL A 884 -6.88 34.10 32.22
CA VAL A 884 -6.90 35.51 31.78
C VAL A 884 -8.00 36.30 32.47
N VAL A 885 -9.21 35.76 32.59
CA VAL A 885 -10.35 36.47 33.20
C VAL A 885 -11.10 35.67 34.28
N ASP A 886 -10.63 34.48 34.65
CA ASP A 886 -11.35 33.59 35.58
C ASP A 886 -10.46 32.96 36.67
N ALA A 887 -11.07 32.09 37.47
CA ALA A 887 -10.47 31.47 38.64
C ALA A 887 -9.46 30.38 38.29
N MET A 888 -8.51 30.17 39.19
CA MET A 888 -7.58 29.05 39.16
C MET A 888 -7.72 28.23 40.45
N ALA A 889 -7.89 26.93 40.34
CA ALA A 889 -7.97 26.00 41.47
C ALA A 889 -6.85 24.95 41.39
N ILE A 890 -6.03 24.84 42.44
CA ILE A 890 -4.93 23.87 42.55
C ILE A 890 -5.24 22.91 43.69
N ASN A 891 -5.61 21.68 43.32
CA ASN A 891 -6.00 20.62 44.24
C ASN A 891 -4.99 19.46 44.30
N SER A 892 -3.99 19.50 43.44
CA SER A 892 -2.94 18.49 43.34
C SER A 892 -1.53 19.11 43.29
N ARG A 893 -0.54 18.28 42.99
CA ARG A 893 0.88 18.67 42.97
C ARG A 893 1.29 19.32 41.64
N ILE A 894 1.98 20.45 41.73
CA ILE A 894 2.77 21.04 40.66
C ILE A 894 4.24 20.98 41.09
N GLN A 895 5.07 20.28 40.33
CA GLN A 895 6.48 20.08 40.70
C GLN A 895 7.43 20.45 39.54
N ALA A 896 8.30 21.43 39.79
CA ALA A 896 9.26 21.94 38.81
C ALA A 896 10.69 21.45 39.07
N SER A 897 11.02 21.01 40.29
CA SER A 897 12.31 20.40 40.61
C SER A 897 12.18 19.35 41.71
N SER A 898 13.21 18.52 41.87
CA SER A 898 13.19 17.35 42.77
C SER A 898 14.42 17.30 43.68
N ALA A 899 14.20 16.84 44.91
CA ALA A 899 15.22 16.56 45.91
C ALA A 899 14.91 15.22 46.60
N ASP A 900 14.78 14.15 45.82
CA ASP A 900 14.40 12.83 46.33
C ASP A 900 15.38 12.37 47.43
N PRO A 901 14.91 11.75 48.54
CA PRO A 901 15.76 11.28 49.64
C PRO A 901 16.73 10.17 49.21
N ALA A 902 17.78 9.94 50.01
CA ALA A 902 18.84 8.99 49.65
C ALA A 902 18.30 7.56 49.75
N MET A 903 18.26 6.86 48.61
CA MET A 903 17.91 5.44 48.53
C MET A 903 19.01 4.68 47.80
N ALA A 904 19.05 3.35 47.92
CA ALA A 904 20.03 2.46 47.27
C ALA A 904 19.91 2.37 45.73
N THR A 905 19.13 3.25 45.08
CA THR A 905 18.76 3.21 43.66
C THR A 905 18.71 4.60 43.03
N ALA A 906 18.60 4.67 41.69
CA ALA A 906 18.43 5.90 40.92
C ALA A 906 17.30 6.84 41.40
N ARG A 907 17.62 8.13 41.61
CA ARG A 907 16.70 9.15 42.18
C ARG A 907 16.77 10.50 41.45
N ARG A 908 15.78 11.39 41.59
CA ARG A 908 15.80 12.73 40.99
C ARG A 908 16.39 13.76 41.97
N ARG A 909 17.49 14.43 41.58
CA ARG A 909 18.11 15.52 42.34
C ARG A 909 18.56 16.65 41.43
N SER A 910 17.76 17.71 41.39
CA SER A 910 18.02 18.87 40.52
C SER A 910 19.26 19.65 41.00
N ALA A 911 20.05 20.14 40.04
CA ALA A 911 21.21 20.99 40.30
C ALA A 911 20.82 22.45 40.58
N LYS A 912 19.69 22.89 40.01
CA LYS A 912 19.04 24.19 40.21
C LYS A 912 17.56 23.98 40.52
N GLY A 913 16.96 24.85 41.33
CA GLY A 913 15.51 24.82 41.55
C GLY A 913 14.73 25.18 40.28
N GLY A 914 13.43 24.90 40.27
CA GLY A 914 12.54 25.20 39.16
C GLY A 914 11.64 26.41 39.43
N ASP A 915 10.93 26.87 38.40
CA ASP A 915 10.03 28.01 38.49
C ASP A 915 8.57 27.59 38.39
N ILE A 916 7.72 28.05 39.29
CA ILE A 916 6.27 27.89 39.26
C ILE A 916 5.64 29.28 39.30
N THR A 917 4.82 29.62 38.30
CA THR A 917 4.13 30.91 38.22
C THR A 917 2.64 30.70 37.99
N LEU A 918 1.81 31.22 38.90
CA LEU A 918 0.36 31.21 38.81
C LEU A 918 -0.15 32.65 38.64
N LYS A 919 -0.98 32.90 37.64
CA LYS A 919 -1.63 34.20 37.41
C LYS A 919 -3.12 34.06 37.15
N SER A 920 -3.93 34.91 37.79
CA SER A 920 -5.35 35.07 37.48
C SER A 920 -5.74 36.54 37.33
N GLY A 921 -6.54 36.82 36.31
CA GLY A 921 -7.18 38.12 36.07
C GLY A 921 -8.65 38.21 36.50
N LYS A 922 -9.18 37.23 37.25
CA LYS A 922 -10.58 37.27 37.71
C LYS A 922 -10.86 38.54 38.49
N THR A 923 -11.90 39.29 38.10
CA THR A 923 -12.17 40.64 38.61
C THR A 923 -12.76 40.69 40.02
N SER A 924 -13.51 39.65 40.42
CA SER A 924 -14.13 39.53 41.75
C SER A 924 -14.25 38.08 42.22
N GLY A 925 -14.37 37.89 43.54
CA GLY A 925 -14.44 36.56 44.15
C GLY A 925 -13.07 35.87 44.21
N VAL A 926 -13.02 34.53 44.28
CA VAL A 926 -11.76 33.80 44.40
C VAL A 926 -11.06 33.68 43.05
N ALA A 927 -9.94 34.38 42.87
CA ALA A 927 -9.13 34.37 41.65
C ALA A 927 -8.15 33.20 41.62
N ILE A 928 -7.50 32.89 42.74
CA ILE A 928 -6.60 31.75 42.88
C ILE A 928 -6.98 31.03 44.18
N ASN A 929 -7.14 29.71 44.12
CA ASN A 929 -7.41 28.85 45.25
C ASN A 929 -6.44 27.68 45.24
N ILE A 930 -5.51 27.62 46.18
CA ILE A 930 -4.69 26.45 46.44
C ILE A 930 -5.32 25.76 47.64
N SER A 931 -5.82 24.54 47.45
CA SER A 931 -6.48 23.77 48.50
C SER A 931 -5.46 23.24 49.51
N ASN A 932 -5.94 22.66 50.62
CA ASN A 932 -5.10 22.02 51.61
C ASN A 932 -4.37 20.75 51.11
N THR A 933 -4.80 20.16 49.99
CA THR A 933 -4.09 19.07 49.29
C THR A 933 -3.19 19.57 48.16
N GLY A 934 -3.28 20.86 47.81
CA GLY A 934 -2.46 21.48 46.79
C GLY A 934 -0.99 21.57 47.22
N GLN A 935 -0.09 21.31 46.28
CA GLN A 935 1.36 21.38 46.53
C GLN A 935 2.07 22.11 45.39
N LEU A 936 2.84 23.15 45.71
CA LEU A 936 3.72 23.84 44.76
C LEU A 936 5.17 23.59 45.17
N LEU A 937 5.87 22.76 44.39
CA LEU A 937 7.15 22.19 44.77
C LEU A 937 8.26 22.57 43.80
N SER A 938 9.11 23.51 44.22
CA SER A 938 10.43 23.76 43.65
C SER A 938 11.48 23.31 44.67
N LEU A 939 11.66 21.99 44.75
CA LEU A 939 12.57 21.35 45.70
C LEU A 939 14.02 21.47 45.25
N LEU A 940 14.93 21.64 46.21
CA LEU A 940 16.35 21.70 45.93
C LEU A 940 17.16 21.15 47.09
N ASP A 941 17.94 20.12 46.81
CA ASP A 941 18.80 19.49 47.80
C ASP A 941 19.86 20.48 48.32
N ALA A 942 20.18 20.38 49.61
CA ALA A 942 21.17 21.24 50.27
C ALA A 942 22.55 21.19 49.59
N ALA A 943 22.94 20.03 49.03
CA ALA A 943 24.21 19.86 48.33
C ALA A 943 24.16 20.29 46.85
N ALA A 944 23.02 20.76 46.32
CA ALA A 944 22.96 21.23 44.94
C ALA A 944 23.68 22.58 44.79
N PRO A 945 24.32 22.85 43.64
CA PRO A 945 25.06 24.10 43.40
C PRO A 945 24.16 25.35 43.37
N GLY A 946 22.87 25.20 43.06
CA GLY A 946 21.92 26.29 43.06
C GLY A 946 21.96 27.15 41.79
N PRO A 947 21.16 28.24 41.72
CA PRO A 947 20.32 28.79 42.78
C PRO A 947 19.08 27.94 43.14
N GLY A 948 18.42 28.29 44.24
CA GLY A 948 17.06 27.87 44.55
C GLY A 948 16.06 28.31 43.49
N GLY A 949 14.87 27.70 43.51
CA GLY A 949 13.83 28.02 42.54
C GLY A 949 12.80 29.02 43.07
N LYS A 950 11.73 29.20 42.32
CA LYS A 950 10.77 30.28 42.56
C LYS A 950 9.34 29.79 42.51
N VAL A 951 8.52 30.24 43.45
CA VAL A 951 7.07 30.07 43.42
C VAL A 951 6.44 31.46 43.43
N THR A 952 5.76 31.82 42.34
CA THR A 952 5.10 33.12 42.18
C THR A 952 3.60 32.93 42.04
N ILE A 953 2.81 33.67 42.82
CA ILE A 953 1.36 33.70 42.76
C ILE A 953 0.93 35.14 42.57
N LEU A 954 0.17 35.43 41.52
CA LEU A 954 -0.26 36.79 41.18
C LEU A 954 -1.75 36.85 40.84
N ALA A 955 -2.53 37.50 41.71
CA ALA A 955 -3.92 37.87 41.42
C ALA A 955 -4.03 39.37 41.13
N THR A 956 -4.87 39.76 40.18
CA THR A 956 -4.89 41.15 39.66
C THR A 956 -6.26 41.84 39.65
N GLY A 957 -7.36 41.14 39.91
CA GLY A 957 -8.70 41.71 39.87
C GLY A 957 -9.01 42.66 41.02
N ALA A 958 -9.76 43.73 40.75
CA ALA A 958 -9.98 44.80 41.73
C ALA A 958 -10.60 44.33 43.06
N ASN A 959 -11.53 43.36 43.02
CA ASN A 959 -12.28 42.86 44.19
C ASN A 959 -12.11 41.35 44.36
N SER A 960 -10.95 40.81 43.98
CA SER A 960 -10.69 39.38 44.04
C SER A 960 -9.88 38.95 45.26
N SER A 961 -9.78 37.65 45.47
CA SER A 961 -8.97 37.05 46.52
C SER A 961 -8.06 35.94 45.99
N ALA A 962 -6.82 35.87 46.49
CA ALA A 962 -5.97 34.70 46.42
C ALA A 962 -6.04 33.93 47.75
N ARG A 963 -6.50 32.67 47.72
CA ARG A 963 -6.54 31.77 48.87
C ARG A 963 -5.43 30.73 48.71
N VAL A 964 -4.54 30.64 49.69
CA VAL A 964 -3.36 29.79 49.65
C VAL A 964 -3.34 28.91 50.89
N ASN A 965 -3.80 27.68 50.74
CA ASN A 965 -3.69 26.61 51.71
C ASN A 965 -2.71 25.54 51.17
N GLY A 966 -2.35 24.57 52.01
CA GLY A 966 -1.49 23.46 51.58
C GLY A 966 0.00 23.82 51.59
N THR A 967 0.78 23.15 50.73
CA THR A 967 2.24 23.16 50.83
C THR A 967 2.92 23.95 49.72
N LEU A 968 3.73 24.93 50.09
CA LEU A 968 4.62 25.66 49.17
C LEU A 968 6.07 25.40 49.59
N ARG A 969 6.90 24.97 48.65
CA ARG A 969 8.34 24.74 48.84
C ARG A 969 9.15 25.39 47.73
N ALA A 970 10.05 26.30 48.11
CA ALA A 970 11.07 26.88 47.23
C ALA A 970 12.41 26.83 47.95
N ASP A 971 13.01 25.64 48.04
CA ASP A 971 14.21 25.42 48.86
C ASP A 971 15.36 26.30 48.38
N ARG A 972 15.97 27.05 49.32
CA ARG A 972 17.00 28.06 49.04
C ARG A 972 16.58 29.13 48.01
N GLY A 973 15.27 29.32 47.85
CA GLY A 973 14.65 30.10 46.80
C GLY A 973 13.57 31.05 47.32
N THR A 974 12.75 31.58 46.40
CA THR A 974 11.76 32.63 46.72
C THR A 974 10.32 32.14 46.55
N ILE A 975 9.49 32.43 47.55
CA ILE A 975 8.03 32.42 47.43
C ILE A 975 7.55 33.87 47.37
N ASP A 976 6.90 34.27 46.28
CA ASP A 976 6.34 35.62 46.09
C ASP A 976 4.83 35.55 45.78
N ILE A 977 4.01 36.03 46.71
CA ILE A 977 2.55 36.02 46.60
C ILE A 977 2.07 37.48 46.56
N ARG A 978 1.51 37.91 45.43
CA ARG A 978 1.05 39.29 45.23
C ARG A 978 -0.40 39.36 44.81
N HIS A 979 -1.04 40.43 45.25
CA HIS A 979 -2.34 40.84 44.79
C HIS A 979 -2.33 42.34 44.48
N THR A 980 -2.65 42.73 43.24
CA THR A 980 -2.53 44.12 42.77
C THR A 980 -3.85 44.87 42.65
N GLY A 981 -5.00 44.20 42.79
CA GLY A 981 -6.31 44.86 42.78
C GLY A 981 -6.53 45.79 43.98
N ASP A 982 -7.31 46.86 43.79
CA ASP A 982 -7.53 47.93 44.78
C ASP A 982 -8.05 47.43 46.14
N ALA A 983 -9.04 46.53 46.15
CA ALA A 983 -9.57 45.86 47.34
C ALA A 983 -9.09 44.40 47.45
N GLY A 984 -7.89 44.14 46.91
CA GLY A 984 -7.33 42.80 46.78
C GLY A 984 -7.10 42.08 48.10
N GLN A 985 -7.54 40.82 48.17
CA GLN A 985 -7.42 39.99 49.38
C GLN A 985 -6.39 38.88 49.16
N ILE A 986 -5.50 38.66 50.12
CA ILE A 986 -4.66 37.45 50.19
C ILE A 986 -5.00 36.74 51.51
N ASN A 987 -5.43 35.48 51.42
CA ASN A 987 -5.71 34.63 52.56
C ASN A 987 -4.68 33.49 52.59
N LEU A 988 -3.81 33.50 53.59
CA LEU A 988 -2.83 32.44 53.83
C LEU A 988 -3.34 31.55 54.95
N GLY A 989 -3.73 30.33 54.61
CA GLY A 989 -4.48 29.48 55.53
C GLY A 989 -5.87 30.06 55.87
N GLY A 990 -6.53 29.40 56.82
CA GLY A 990 -7.85 29.74 57.33
C GLY A 990 -7.93 29.54 58.85
N PRO A 991 -9.07 29.93 59.46
CA PRO A 991 -9.28 29.80 60.89
C PRO A 991 -9.51 28.35 61.35
N GLY A 992 -9.87 27.45 60.44
CA GLY A 992 -9.99 26.02 60.72
C GLY A 992 -8.62 25.31 60.71
N ALA A 993 -8.46 24.27 61.53
CA ALA A 993 -7.22 23.50 61.61
C ALA A 993 -6.86 22.76 60.30
N SER A 994 -7.85 22.46 59.45
CA SER A 994 -7.65 21.82 58.14
C SER A 994 -7.24 22.79 57.04
N ASP A 995 -7.32 24.10 57.29
CA ASP A 995 -7.00 25.17 56.36
C ASP A 995 -5.61 25.74 56.68
N ALA A 996 -4.62 24.88 56.92
CA ALA A 996 -3.28 25.34 57.24
C ALA A 996 -2.47 25.65 55.97
N ILE A 997 -1.63 26.67 56.05
CA ILE A 997 -0.54 26.89 55.09
C ILE A 997 0.78 26.33 55.63
N ASP A 998 1.57 25.71 54.77
CA ASP A 998 2.94 25.31 55.06
C ASP A 998 3.85 25.83 53.94
N ALA A 999 4.43 27.02 54.14
CA ALA A 999 5.31 27.67 53.18
C ALA A 999 6.74 27.73 53.71
N GLN A 1000 7.68 27.18 52.93
CA GLN A 1000 9.11 27.21 53.26
C GLN A 1000 9.95 27.65 52.05
N GLY A 1001 10.86 28.58 52.29
CA GLY A 1001 11.83 29.05 51.30
C GLY A 1001 12.96 29.84 51.96
N ASP A 1002 13.87 30.40 51.18
CA ASP A 1002 14.87 31.33 51.70
C ASP A 1002 14.28 32.74 51.90
N VAL A 1003 13.46 33.15 50.92
CA VAL A 1003 12.76 34.42 50.93
C VAL A 1003 11.27 34.17 50.74
N ILE A 1004 10.44 34.74 51.62
CA ILE A 1004 8.98 34.74 51.47
C ILE A 1004 8.50 36.19 51.46
N LYS A 1005 7.86 36.58 50.34
CA LYS A 1005 7.26 37.89 50.12
C LYS A 1005 5.76 37.70 49.90
N VAL A 1006 4.94 38.40 50.68
CA VAL A 1006 3.48 38.37 50.55
C VAL A 1006 2.97 39.80 50.58
N ALA A 1007 2.26 40.23 49.54
CA ALA A 1007 1.85 41.63 49.40
C ALA A 1007 0.46 41.83 48.79
N ALA A 1008 -0.47 42.36 49.57
CA ALA A 1008 -1.75 42.89 49.11
C ALA A 1008 -1.61 44.40 48.84
N LEU A 1009 -1.33 44.75 47.59
CA LEU A 1009 -0.78 46.05 47.18
C LEU A 1009 -1.81 47.16 46.93
N GLY A 1010 -3.11 46.82 46.82
CA GLY A 1010 -4.17 47.81 46.59
C GLY A 1010 -4.37 48.78 47.77
N ASN A 1011 -5.01 49.92 47.53
CA ASN A 1011 -5.27 50.92 48.58
C ASN A 1011 -6.10 50.35 49.74
N ASN A 1012 -7.03 49.46 49.42
CA ASN A 1012 -7.90 48.73 50.33
C ASN A 1012 -7.49 47.25 50.43
N GLY A 1013 -6.23 46.93 50.14
CA GLY A 1013 -5.71 45.57 50.20
C GLY A 1013 -5.82 44.98 51.60
N ALA A 1014 -6.01 43.67 51.69
CA ALA A 1014 -5.92 42.97 52.96
C ALA A 1014 -5.16 41.66 52.84
N LEU A 1015 -4.24 41.45 53.77
CA LEU A 1015 -3.52 40.21 53.98
C LEU A 1015 -4.07 39.55 55.25
N THR A 1016 -4.78 38.44 55.11
CA THR A 1016 -5.33 37.65 56.21
C THR A 1016 -4.52 36.36 56.37
N ILE A 1017 -4.07 36.09 57.60
CA ILE A 1017 -3.18 34.99 57.94
C ILE A 1017 -3.86 34.14 59.01
N GLY A 1018 -4.16 32.90 58.66
CA GLY A 1018 -4.76 31.88 59.53
C GLY A 1018 -3.72 30.89 60.04
N ASN A 1019 -4.15 29.65 60.28
CA ASN A 1019 -3.29 28.61 60.84
C ASN A 1019 -2.15 28.24 59.89
N GLY A 1020 -0.95 27.98 60.42
CA GLY A 1020 0.14 27.41 59.61
C GLY A 1020 1.57 27.82 59.98
N LEU A 1021 2.48 27.52 59.06
CA LEU A 1021 3.90 27.83 59.12
C LEU A 1021 4.31 28.66 57.89
N LEU A 1022 4.93 29.81 58.14
CA LEU A 1022 5.66 30.60 57.15
C LEU A 1022 7.12 30.66 57.58
N SER A 1023 7.99 29.86 56.96
CA SER A 1023 9.40 29.76 57.33
C SER A 1023 10.30 30.31 56.24
N ALA A 1024 11.07 31.33 56.56
CA ALA A 1024 12.08 31.89 55.68
C ALA A 1024 13.44 31.98 56.38
N ASP A 1025 14.53 31.76 55.63
CA ASP A 1025 15.89 31.76 56.18
C ASP A 1025 16.56 33.13 56.09
N THR A 1026 16.31 33.89 55.01
CA THR A 1026 16.84 35.24 54.80
C THR A 1026 15.82 36.33 55.12
N THR A 1027 14.63 36.29 54.54
CA THR A 1027 13.64 37.38 54.71
C THR A 1027 12.19 36.91 54.61
N LEU A 1028 11.36 37.34 55.55
CA LEU A 1028 9.91 37.17 55.56
C LEU A 1028 9.23 38.54 55.57
N LYS A 1029 8.58 38.92 54.46
CA LYS A 1029 7.88 40.20 54.28
C LYS A 1029 6.37 39.96 54.14
N LEU A 1030 5.57 40.48 55.07
CA LEU A 1030 4.11 40.45 55.08
C LEU A 1030 3.54 41.87 54.94
N TYR A 1031 3.04 42.22 53.76
CA TYR A 1031 2.78 43.61 53.36
C TYR A 1031 1.32 43.84 52.94
N SER A 1032 0.76 44.94 53.41
CA SER A 1032 -0.44 45.59 52.87
C SER A 1032 -0.32 47.11 52.99
N PRO A 1033 0.50 47.74 52.11
CA PRO A 1033 0.97 49.12 52.31
C PRO A 1033 -0.02 50.20 51.87
N GLY A 1034 -1.17 49.82 51.30
CA GLY A 1034 -2.20 50.77 50.86
C GLY A 1034 -2.68 51.70 51.98
N SER A 1035 -3.29 52.83 51.61
CA SER A 1035 -3.78 53.83 52.57
C SER A 1035 -4.77 53.27 53.60
N ASN A 1036 -5.55 52.26 53.21
CA ASN A 1036 -6.46 51.49 54.07
C ASN A 1036 -6.02 50.02 54.20
N GLY A 1037 -4.76 49.70 53.87
CA GLY A 1037 -4.24 48.34 53.85
C GLY A 1037 -4.22 47.69 55.24
N THR A 1038 -4.61 46.41 55.32
CA THR A 1038 -4.65 45.68 56.60
C THR A 1038 -3.87 44.38 56.57
N VAL A 1039 -3.17 44.07 57.67
CA VAL A 1039 -2.61 42.73 57.94
C VAL A 1039 -3.35 42.15 59.14
N ASN A 1040 -3.99 41.00 58.96
CA ASN A 1040 -4.92 40.40 59.92
C ASN A 1040 -4.47 39.00 60.29
N PHE A 1041 -4.09 38.78 61.55
CA PHE A 1041 -3.85 37.44 62.10
C PHE A 1041 -5.12 36.93 62.76
N VAL A 1042 -5.73 35.91 62.15
CA VAL A 1042 -7.06 35.39 62.54
C VAL A 1042 -7.02 34.03 63.22
N ALA A 1043 -5.87 33.36 63.22
CA ALA A 1043 -5.59 32.13 63.95
C ALA A 1043 -4.10 32.00 64.25
N ASP A 1044 -3.72 31.03 65.07
CA ASP A 1044 -2.34 30.83 65.52
C ASP A 1044 -1.43 30.47 64.34
N VAL A 1045 -0.35 31.24 64.17
CA VAL A 1045 0.61 31.06 63.07
C VAL A 1045 2.03 31.10 63.58
N THR A 1046 2.90 30.29 62.98
CA THR A 1046 4.34 30.36 63.23
C THR A 1046 5.04 31.08 62.09
N LEU A 1047 5.68 32.20 62.41
CA LEU A 1047 6.61 32.90 61.53
C LEU A 1047 8.02 32.34 61.79
N GLY A 1048 8.35 31.23 61.15
CA GLY A 1048 9.54 30.40 61.38
C GLY A 1048 10.82 30.87 60.69
N GLY A 1049 11.86 30.05 60.77
CA GLY A 1049 13.18 30.28 60.14
C GLY A 1049 14.01 31.38 60.78
N THR A 1050 15.23 31.58 60.26
CA THR A 1050 16.23 32.55 60.76
C THR A 1050 16.07 33.96 60.22
N SER A 1051 15.13 34.16 59.30
CA SER A 1051 14.93 35.42 58.58
C SER A 1051 14.67 36.64 59.46
N THR A 1052 14.85 37.83 58.88
CA THR A 1052 14.20 39.02 59.40
C THR A 1052 12.70 38.97 59.07
N LYS A 1053 11.84 39.17 60.07
CA LYS A 1053 10.37 39.16 59.92
C LYS A 1053 9.86 40.60 59.90
N ILE A 1054 9.25 41.01 58.79
CA ILE A 1054 8.72 42.36 58.59
C ILE A 1054 7.23 42.27 58.34
N ILE A 1055 6.45 42.97 59.17
CA ILE A 1055 4.99 43.09 59.05
C ILE A 1055 4.68 44.56 58.80
N ALA A 1056 4.11 44.89 57.65
CA ALA A 1056 3.85 46.27 57.25
C ALA A 1056 2.42 46.45 56.72
N GLY A 1057 1.64 47.33 57.34
CA GLY A 1057 0.33 47.74 56.83
C GLY A 1057 -0.29 48.89 57.62
N ASN A 1058 -1.23 49.63 57.04
CA ASN A 1058 -1.84 50.78 57.70
C ASN A 1058 -2.50 50.38 59.04
N THR A 1059 -3.09 49.18 59.07
CA THR A 1059 -3.54 48.53 60.31
C THR A 1059 -2.98 47.11 60.41
N VAL A 1060 -2.42 46.77 61.57
CA VAL A 1060 -2.03 45.39 61.91
C VAL A 1060 -2.92 44.91 63.05
N ASN A 1061 -3.68 43.84 62.80
CA ASN A 1061 -4.62 43.25 63.77
C ASN A 1061 -4.14 41.85 64.18
N ILE A 1062 -4.07 41.58 65.48
CA ILE A 1062 -4.01 40.20 66.01
C ILE A 1062 -5.31 39.95 66.76
N PHE A 1063 -6.13 39.01 66.26
CA PHE A 1063 -7.47 38.76 66.76
C PHE A 1063 -7.45 38.17 68.18
N ASN A 1064 -8.56 38.30 68.90
CA ASN A 1064 -8.64 37.88 70.30
C ASN A 1064 -8.31 36.39 70.46
N GLY A 1065 -7.42 36.08 71.40
CA GLY A 1065 -6.97 34.70 71.65
C GLY A 1065 -5.95 34.15 70.65
N VAL A 1066 -5.53 34.92 69.65
CA VAL A 1066 -4.54 34.49 68.65
C VAL A 1066 -3.12 34.81 69.11
N VAL A 1067 -2.20 33.86 68.92
CA VAL A 1067 -0.77 34.00 69.15
C VAL A 1067 0.00 33.93 67.84
N VAL A 1068 0.72 35.00 67.51
CA VAL A 1068 1.69 35.01 66.41
C VAL A 1068 3.05 34.58 66.96
N THR A 1069 3.46 33.35 66.68
CA THR A 1069 4.72 32.80 67.20
C THR A 1069 5.88 33.22 66.30
N VAL A 1070 6.77 34.07 66.81
CA VAL A 1070 7.96 34.51 66.10
C VAL A 1070 9.12 33.56 66.42
N GLY A 1071 9.48 32.71 65.45
CA GLY A 1071 10.62 31.79 65.57
C GLY A 1071 11.97 32.49 65.34
N GLY A 1072 13.07 31.87 65.78
CA GLY A 1072 14.42 32.43 65.68
C GLY A 1072 14.80 33.29 66.89
N SER A 1073 15.91 34.04 66.79
CA SER A 1073 16.45 34.89 67.86
C SER A 1073 16.10 36.38 67.75
N HIS A 1074 15.47 36.81 66.65
CA HIS A 1074 15.18 38.21 66.36
C HIS A 1074 13.66 38.49 66.49
N PRO A 1075 13.26 39.54 67.24
CA PRO A 1075 11.87 39.98 67.27
C PRO A 1075 11.38 40.45 65.89
N ALA A 1076 10.08 40.35 65.63
CA ALA A 1076 9.48 40.86 64.40
C ALA A 1076 9.49 42.41 64.34
N GLY A 1077 9.80 42.98 63.17
CA GLY A 1077 9.63 44.40 62.90
C GLY A 1077 8.20 44.70 62.44
N VAL A 1078 7.48 45.53 63.19
CA VAL A 1078 6.10 45.92 62.89
C VAL A 1078 6.06 47.38 62.44
N PHE A 1079 5.51 47.65 61.25
CA PHE A 1079 5.39 48.97 60.66
C PHE A 1079 3.92 49.27 60.39
N THR A 1080 3.30 50.08 61.23
CA THR A 1080 1.86 50.34 61.16
C THR A 1080 1.48 51.66 61.80
N ASN A 1081 0.38 52.25 61.31
CA ASN A 1081 -0.24 53.41 61.95
C ASN A 1081 -1.23 52.98 63.05
N ASN A 1082 -1.72 51.73 62.99
CA ASN A 1082 -2.71 51.19 63.92
C ASN A 1082 -2.34 49.76 64.35
N ALA A 1083 -1.66 49.63 65.50
CA ALA A 1083 -1.18 48.37 66.08
C ALA A 1083 -2.22 47.74 67.02
N ASN A 1084 -3.21 47.03 66.47
CA ASN A 1084 -4.35 46.48 67.21
C ASN A 1084 -4.04 45.08 67.79
N TYR A 1085 -3.28 45.04 68.87
CA TYR A 1085 -2.93 43.82 69.62
C TYR A 1085 -2.46 44.18 71.05
N SER A 1086 -2.28 43.17 71.90
CA SER A 1086 -1.77 43.29 73.27
C SER A 1086 -0.27 43.00 73.35
N GLY A 1087 0.44 43.73 74.21
CA GLY A 1087 1.90 43.60 74.39
C GLY A 1087 2.72 44.21 73.24
N PHE A 1088 4.05 44.30 73.42
CA PHE A 1088 5.01 44.71 72.37
C PHE A 1088 4.65 46.02 71.63
N GLY A 1089 4.17 47.02 72.37
CA GLY A 1089 3.79 48.33 71.83
C GLY A 1089 2.44 48.40 71.10
N GLY A 1090 1.62 47.35 71.17
CA GLY A 1090 0.23 47.37 70.69
C GLY A 1090 -0.68 48.23 71.58
N ASN A 1091 -1.78 48.72 71.01
CA ASN A 1091 -2.72 49.63 71.68
C ASN A 1091 -3.74 48.94 72.61
N GLY A 1092 -3.69 47.61 72.74
CA GLY A 1092 -4.57 46.84 73.63
C GLY A 1092 -6.03 46.72 73.16
N SER A 1093 -6.38 47.19 71.97
CA SER A 1093 -7.74 47.07 71.41
C SER A 1093 -8.19 45.63 71.15
N ARG A 1094 -7.25 44.67 71.16
CA ARG A 1094 -7.46 43.23 70.99
C ARG A 1094 -6.56 42.44 71.94
N THR A 1095 -7.00 41.25 72.35
CA THR A 1095 -6.26 40.38 73.29
C THR A 1095 -5.22 39.47 72.63
N GLY A 1096 -5.17 39.43 71.29
CA GLY A 1096 -4.13 38.70 70.56
C GLY A 1096 -2.75 39.29 70.79
N THR A 1097 -1.70 38.47 70.72
CA THR A 1097 -0.32 38.87 71.08
C THR A 1097 0.73 38.17 70.20
N PHE A 1098 1.96 38.68 70.25
CA PHE A 1098 3.13 37.94 69.78
C PHE A 1098 3.64 36.96 70.85
N GLY A 1099 4.19 35.83 70.42
CA GLY A 1099 4.90 34.85 71.23
C GLY A 1099 6.29 34.53 70.65
N GLY A 1100 7.07 33.68 71.34
CA GLY A 1100 8.44 33.36 70.93
C GLY A 1100 9.39 34.55 71.13
N ALA A 1101 10.13 34.94 70.09
CA ALA A 1101 11.03 36.11 70.13
C ALA A 1101 10.28 37.46 70.23
N GLY A 1102 8.95 37.46 70.11
CA GLY A 1102 8.12 38.66 70.26
C GLY A 1102 8.26 39.64 69.07
N ALA A 1103 7.88 40.90 69.30
CA ALA A 1103 7.97 41.98 68.33
C ALA A 1103 8.65 43.23 68.91
N ASN A 1104 9.27 44.03 68.05
CA ASN A 1104 9.71 45.38 68.41
C ASN A 1104 8.51 46.32 68.56
N ASN A 1105 8.69 47.45 69.25
CA ASN A 1105 7.68 48.50 69.28
C ASN A 1105 7.36 48.96 67.83
N PRO A 1106 6.08 49.16 67.49
CA PRO A 1106 5.69 49.47 66.12
C PRO A 1106 6.25 50.83 65.68
N LEU A 1107 6.71 50.90 64.44
CA LEU A 1107 7.14 52.13 63.77
C LEU A 1107 6.08 52.61 62.77
N PRO A 1108 6.06 53.91 62.41
CA PRO A 1108 5.16 54.41 61.37
C PRO A 1108 5.31 53.67 60.04
N LEU A 1109 4.20 53.47 59.31
CA LEU A 1109 4.19 52.68 58.07
C LEU A 1109 5.16 53.24 57.00
N ASN A 1110 5.35 54.55 56.93
CA ASN A 1110 6.25 55.19 55.96
C ASN A 1110 7.75 54.90 56.22
N GLN A 1111 8.09 54.28 57.35
CA GLN A 1111 9.43 53.80 57.67
C GLN A 1111 9.61 52.31 57.33
N ALA A 1112 8.59 51.64 56.78
CA ALA A 1112 8.69 50.25 56.38
C ALA A 1112 9.78 50.09 55.30
N PRO A 1113 10.65 49.07 55.41
CA PRO A 1113 11.57 48.72 54.35
C PRO A 1113 10.81 48.49 53.03
N PRO A 1114 11.38 48.85 51.87
CA PRO A 1114 10.71 48.66 50.59
C PRO A 1114 10.42 47.18 50.33
N LEU A 1115 9.29 46.94 49.68
CA LEU A 1115 9.02 45.64 49.06
C LEU A 1115 9.82 45.58 47.76
N ASP A 1116 10.59 44.51 47.56
CA ASP A 1116 11.43 44.39 46.37
C ASP A 1116 10.58 44.08 45.12
N ASP A 1117 11.19 44.17 43.94
CA ASP A 1117 10.53 43.90 42.67
C ASP A 1117 9.96 42.47 42.60
N PRO A 1118 8.93 42.23 41.74
CA PRO A 1118 8.31 40.91 41.56
C PRO A 1118 9.32 39.79 41.31
N GLY A 1119 9.43 38.92 42.31
CA GLY A 1119 10.06 37.62 42.19
C GLY A 1119 11.58 37.59 42.21
N GLY A 1120 12.22 38.62 42.76
CA GLY A 1120 13.67 38.65 43.00
C GLY A 1120 14.11 40.05 43.29
#